data_AF-A0A819EQW5-F1
#
_entry.id   AF-A0A819EQW5-F1
#
_cell.length_a   1.000
_cell.length_b   1.000
_cell.length_c   1.000
_cell.angle_alpha   90.00
_cell.angle_beta   90.00
_cell.angle_gamma   90.00
#
_symmetry.space_group_name_H-M   'P 1'
#
loop_
_entity.id
_entity.type
_entity.pdbx_description
1 polymer ?
#
loop_
_entity_poly.entity_id
_entity_poly.type
_entity_poly.pdbx_seq_one_letter_code
_entity_poly.pdbx_strand_id
1 'polypeptide(L)'
;MSDRADKMKMVSKLPTLSADKSAQKIQAAFRTHQARLKLKKQAAWQIHEKLEYSSEQTESKLKDMFEKLLKASDILSPSVTKLLQKAGLPVEEQELLRLTNPDSITVEPTYQGPRIDGQITRQTFVDLIDAFRKGQILHEKYVCKILHQARAILKSLPNFNHIDLSNLHHVFIIGDLHGQLADLLHIFSENGLPANDNAYIFNGDFVDRGNNSVEVILLLMIALILNPSSVFLNRGNHEDIMVTVRYGFQNEVNQKYGRRKASLLDLFKDIFSWLPLYSFVDAGKSRFIIMHGGISDRINLKKLNSITRNRYISIEVPPPSRQGGKKLTEEEDNEYRQVQDLFWSDPDPHGRLGCRKNDARKMACFFGSDITEQFLKRYNLSMIIRSHQVKQEGYEYTHDGKVLTVFSASNYCGGSNWGAILQWDYNDEEPRIISYKILAVEMTKLSFNKKVTLFEDPAYHSLIEKIMTNKSILQKEFERADGNRTDHLSLTIWADIMAKVLQLDLPWLTLRTRLVQEDSQGIIYKTMFDEFILDNSKFQMSNTGIMEDLYMWKDMLLTLFNLIDYNHSGFISRNEFADVIKLILHGENGADEVNEAYIDELSSAMDFDKNGKIDINEFLESFRIVHVKTSKNLDDRINKVEQPNGNTTKKYVESSGKKSRKL
;
A
#
# COMPACT_ATOMS: atom_id res chain seq x y z
N MET A 1 -82.51 8.29 -7.27
CA MET A 1 -81.91 9.64 -7.10
C MET A 1 -81.55 9.90 -5.62
N SER A 2 -80.74 9.04 -4.97
CA SER A 2 -80.24 9.34 -3.61
C SER A 2 -78.89 8.71 -3.29
N ASP A 3 -77.97 8.61 -4.28
CA ASP A 3 -76.67 7.98 -4.04
C ASP A 3 -75.48 8.72 -4.68
N ARG A 4 -75.71 9.98 -5.08
CA ARG A 4 -74.66 10.86 -5.66
C ARG A 4 -74.37 12.11 -4.84
N ALA A 5 -75.10 12.34 -3.74
CA ALA A 5 -74.97 13.54 -2.91
C ALA A 5 -73.98 13.36 -1.73
N ASP A 6 -73.75 12.14 -1.25
CA ASP A 6 -72.91 11.91 -0.06
C ASP A 6 -71.42 11.72 -0.36
N LYS A 7 -71.02 11.54 -1.62
CA LYS A 7 -69.61 11.47 -2.03
C LYS A 7 -68.94 12.82 -2.30
N MET A 8 -69.67 13.94 -2.25
CA MET A 8 -69.11 15.30 -2.47
C MET A 8 -68.87 16.10 -1.18
N LYS A 9 -69.02 15.50 0.01
CA LYS A 9 -68.76 16.16 1.31
C LYS A 9 -67.54 15.65 2.09
N MET A 10 -66.68 14.84 1.46
CA MET A 10 -65.42 14.37 2.07
C MET A 10 -64.16 14.74 1.28
N VAL A 11 -64.11 15.93 0.67
CA VAL A 11 -62.87 16.46 0.05
C VAL A 11 -62.61 17.91 0.48
N SER A 12 -62.88 18.27 1.74
CA SER A 12 -62.68 19.65 2.22
C SER A 12 -61.97 19.76 3.57
N LYS A 13 -61.10 18.80 3.93
CA LYS A 13 -60.19 18.93 5.08
C LYS A 13 -58.84 18.27 4.83
N LEU A 14 -58.07 18.81 3.89
CA LEU A 14 -56.61 18.69 3.92
C LEU A 14 -56.05 20.12 4.02
N PRO A 15 -55.19 20.43 4.99
CA PRO A 15 -54.58 21.75 5.06
C PRO A 15 -53.71 21.92 3.83
N THR A 16 -54.06 22.85 2.95
CA THR A 16 -53.18 23.31 1.87
C THR A 16 -51.96 23.96 2.52
N LEU A 17 -50.89 23.19 2.72
CA LEU A 17 -49.56 23.73 2.92
C LEU A 17 -49.27 24.64 1.73
N SER A 18 -49.04 25.93 1.97
CA SER A 18 -48.67 26.86 0.90
C SER A 18 -47.48 26.30 0.15
N ALA A 19 -47.44 26.49 -1.18
CA ALA A 19 -46.37 25.99 -2.04
C ALA A 19 -44.97 26.34 -1.47
N ASP A 20 -44.85 27.50 -0.81
CA ASP A 20 -43.65 27.95 -0.12
C ASP A 20 -43.23 27.07 1.06
N LYS A 21 -44.18 26.61 1.90
CA LYS A 21 -43.87 25.71 3.02
C LYS A 21 -43.48 24.31 2.54
N SER A 22 -44.08 23.84 1.45
CA SER A 22 -43.72 22.58 0.81
C SER A 22 -42.34 22.66 0.14
N ALA A 23 -42.04 23.75 -0.57
CA ALA A 23 -40.74 24.03 -1.16
C ALA A 23 -39.64 24.17 -0.09
N GLN A 24 -39.91 24.85 1.01
CA GLN A 24 -38.98 24.97 2.14
C GLN A 24 -38.67 23.60 2.78
N LYS A 25 -39.68 22.73 2.92
CA LYS A 25 -39.47 21.36 3.41
C LYS A 25 -38.65 20.51 2.45
N ILE A 26 -38.87 20.62 1.14
CA ILE A 26 -38.08 19.92 0.12
C ILE A 26 -36.64 20.44 0.11
N GLN A 27 -36.42 21.76 0.17
CA GLN A 27 -35.09 22.35 0.25
C GLN A 27 -34.37 22.02 1.56
N ALA A 28 -35.08 21.94 2.68
CA ALA A 28 -34.53 21.48 3.95
C ALA A 28 -34.14 20.00 3.85
N ALA A 29 -35.02 19.14 3.33
CA ALA A 29 -34.73 17.72 3.11
C ALA A 29 -33.55 17.51 2.15
N PHE A 30 -33.45 18.31 1.08
CA PHE A 30 -32.34 18.29 0.15
C PHE A 30 -31.04 18.75 0.81
N ARG A 31 -31.04 19.85 1.58
CA ARG A 31 -29.87 20.31 2.34
C ARG A 31 -29.43 19.28 3.40
N THR A 32 -30.37 18.67 4.11
CA THR A 32 -30.09 17.59 5.06
C THR A 32 -29.55 16.35 4.34
N HIS A 33 -30.06 16.00 3.16
CA HIS A 33 -29.56 14.90 2.34
C HIS A 33 -28.13 15.19 1.83
N GLN A 34 -27.86 16.40 1.34
CA GLN A 34 -26.53 16.84 0.92
C GLN A 34 -25.54 16.87 2.09
N ALA A 35 -25.96 17.35 3.27
CA ALA A 35 -25.14 17.32 4.48
C ALA A 35 -24.84 15.89 4.93
N ARG A 36 -25.83 14.98 4.87
CA ARG A 36 -25.64 13.55 5.14
C ARG A 36 -24.71 12.90 4.10
N LEU A 37 -24.83 13.23 2.83
CA LEU A 37 -23.92 12.75 1.79
C LEU A 37 -22.49 13.25 2.00
N LYS A 38 -22.32 14.52 2.39
CA LYS A 38 -21.00 15.10 2.71
C LYS A 38 -20.39 14.43 3.94
N LEU A 39 -21.16 14.24 5.01
CA LEU A 39 -20.73 13.50 6.20
C LEU A 39 -20.38 12.04 5.89
N LYS A 40 -21.17 11.38 5.02
CA LYS A 40 -20.88 10.02 4.54
C LYS A 40 -19.56 9.97 3.77
N LYS A 41 -19.34 10.90 2.84
CA LYS A 41 -18.07 11.02 2.09
C LYS A 41 -16.89 11.31 3.02
N GLN A 42 -17.05 12.20 4.00
CA GLN A 42 -16.02 12.51 4.99
C GLN A 42 -15.70 11.31 5.89
N ALA A 43 -16.70 10.55 6.32
CA ALA A 43 -16.50 9.34 7.11
C ALA A 43 -15.83 8.24 6.28
N ALA A 44 -16.26 8.03 5.03
CA ALA A 44 -15.63 7.09 4.10
C ALA A 44 -14.17 7.46 3.81
N TRP A 45 -13.89 8.76 3.64
CA TRP A 45 -12.56 9.30 3.49
C TRP A 45 -11.70 9.04 4.73
N GLN A 46 -12.22 9.34 5.93
CA GLN A 46 -11.52 9.06 7.19
C GLN A 46 -11.24 7.57 7.37
N ILE A 47 -12.18 6.70 7.00
CA ILE A 47 -11.96 5.24 6.98
C ILE A 47 -10.79 4.90 6.07
N HIS A 48 -10.80 5.42 4.84
CA HIS A 48 -9.78 5.13 3.84
C HIS A 48 -8.39 5.60 4.29
N GLU A 49 -8.27 6.88 4.66
CA GLU A 49 -7.04 7.51 5.14
C GLU A 49 -6.49 6.75 6.37
N LYS A 50 -7.34 6.40 7.34
CA LYS A 50 -6.91 5.66 8.53
C LYS A 50 -6.57 4.21 8.24
N LEU A 51 -7.23 3.55 7.28
CA LEU A 51 -6.88 2.20 6.85
C LEU A 51 -5.54 2.17 6.12
N GLU A 52 -5.28 3.15 5.25
CA GLU A 52 -4.00 3.33 4.55
C GLU A 52 -2.84 3.54 5.54
N TYR A 53 -2.98 4.48 6.47
CA TYR A 53 -2.00 4.66 7.55
C TYR A 53 -1.92 3.45 8.50
N SER A 54 -3.01 2.70 8.70
CA SER A 54 -3.02 1.49 9.54
C SER A 54 -2.31 0.31 8.85
N SER A 55 -2.43 0.14 7.53
CA SER A 55 -1.59 -0.82 6.78
C SER A 55 -0.11 -0.51 6.99
N GLU A 56 0.27 0.76 6.82
CA GLU A 56 1.65 1.23 6.99
C GLU A 56 2.17 1.12 8.45
N GLN A 57 1.28 1.22 9.45
CA GLN A 57 1.64 1.02 10.86
C GLN A 57 1.73 -0.46 11.26
N THR A 58 0.87 -1.33 10.72
CA THR A 58 0.96 -2.80 10.92
C THR A 58 2.29 -3.32 10.34
N GLU A 59 2.71 -2.72 9.23
CA GLU A 59 4.02 -2.91 8.62
C GLU A 59 5.20 -2.42 9.47
N SER A 60 5.02 -1.46 10.39
CA SER A 60 6.09 -1.03 11.31
C SER A 60 6.48 -2.11 12.32
N LYS A 61 5.55 -2.98 12.75
CA LYS A 61 5.86 -4.13 13.62
C LYS A 61 6.59 -5.21 12.82
N LEU A 62 6.23 -5.36 11.55
CA LEU A 62 6.86 -6.23 10.56
C LEU A 62 8.27 -5.74 10.19
N LYS A 63 8.46 -4.43 10.02
CA LYS A 63 9.76 -3.78 9.81
C LYS A 63 10.63 -3.88 11.05
N ASP A 64 10.08 -3.72 12.25
CA ASP A 64 10.82 -3.94 13.49
C ASP A 64 11.20 -5.42 13.65
N MET A 65 10.36 -6.37 13.20
CA MET A 65 10.67 -7.80 13.15
C MET A 65 11.71 -8.14 12.07
N PHE A 66 11.60 -7.57 10.87
CA PHE A 66 12.59 -7.70 9.79
C PHE A 66 13.90 -7.01 10.15
N GLU A 67 13.88 -5.85 10.80
CA GLU A 67 15.07 -5.18 11.35
C GLU A 67 15.66 -5.98 12.50
N LYS A 68 14.86 -6.68 13.30
CA LYS A 68 15.36 -7.62 14.32
C LYS A 68 15.97 -8.88 13.68
N LEU A 69 15.39 -9.42 12.62
CA LEU A 69 15.98 -10.47 11.78
C LEU A 69 17.25 -9.99 11.04
N LEU A 70 17.27 -8.73 10.60
CA LEU A 70 18.41 -8.05 9.97
C LEU A 70 19.45 -7.55 10.99
N LYS A 71 19.13 -7.39 12.27
CA LYS A 71 20.10 -7.12 13.35
C LYS A 71 20.67 -8.41 13.93
N ALA A 72 19.84 -9.44 14.03
CA ALA A 72 20.31 -10.82 14.13
C ALA A 72 21.17 -11.19 12.90
N SER A 73 21.04 -10.44 11.78
CA SER A 73 21.85 -10.62 10.59
C SER A 73 23.33 -10.28 10.77
N ASP A 74 23.68 -9.48 11.79
CA ASP A 74 25.07 -9.14 12.09
C ASP A 74 25.89 -10.35 12.57
N ILE A 75 25.21 -11.43 12.99
CA ILE A 75 25.78 -12.72 13.41
C ILE A 75 25.78 -13.74 12.25
N LEU A 76 25.27 -13.38 11.06
CA LEU A 76 25.17 -14.30 9.93
C LEU A 76 26.49 -14.66 9.30
N SER A 77 26.60 -15.95 8.97
CA SER A 77 27.58 -16.50 8.05
C SER A 77 27.72 -15.62 6.80
N PRO A 78 28.96 -15.47 6.27
CA PRO A 78 29.24 -14.82 5.00
C PRO A 78 28.33 -15.27 3.86
N SER A 79 27.73 -16.47 3.94
CA SER A 79 26.80 -17.04 2.95
C SER A 79 25.42 -16.39 2.92
N VAL A 80 24.82 -16.03 4.06
CA VAL A 80 23.51 -15.33 4.08
C VAL A 80 23.68 -13.85 3.79
N THR A 81 24.79 -13.25 4.23
CA THR A 81 25.22 -11.93 3.75
C THR A 81 25.44 -11.95 2.23
N LYS A 82 26.01 -13.03 1.67
CA LYS A 82 26.12 -13.27 0.22
C LYS A 82 24.79 -13.53 -0.47
N LEU A 83 23.75 -14.01 0.22
CA LEU A 83 22.41 -14.31 -0.30
C LEU A 83 21.49 -13.09 -0.29
N LEU A 84 21.55 -12.26 0.76
CA LEU A 84 20.93 -10.94 0.80
C LEU A 84 21.68 -9.95 -0.11
N GLN A 85 23.01 -10.07 -0.17
CA GLN A 85 23.76 -9.50 -1.27
C GLN A 85 23.35 -10.15 -2.60
N LYS A 86 23.12 -11.45 -2.78
CA LYS A 86 22.67 -11.97 -4.09
C LYS A 86 21.26 -11.53 -4.49
N ALA A 87 20.37 -11.33 -3.52
CA ALA A 87 19.00 -10.85 -3.73
C ALA A 87 18.92 -9.33 -3.96
N GLY A 88 19.99 -8.60 -3.62
CA GLY A 88 20.12 -7.14 -3.78
C GLY A 88 21.42 -6.68 -4.48
N LEU A 89 22.22 -7.59 -5.01
CA LEU A 89 23.33 -7.34 -5.92
C LEU A 89 22.68 -7.41 -7.29
N PRO A 90 23.09 -6.57 -8.24
CA PRO A 90 22.72 -6.78 -9.61
C PRO A 90 23.04 -8.23 -9.95
N VAL A 91 22.05 -9.00 -10.43
CA VAL A 91 22.37 -10.08 -11.36
C VAL A 91 23.35 -9.42 -12.33
N GLU A 92 24.56 -9.97 -12.45
CA GLU A 92 25.59 -9.38 -13.32
C GLU A 92 24.89 -9.00 -14.61
N GLU A 93 25.00 -7.72 -15.01
CA GLU A 93 24.12 -7.15 -16.03
C GLU A 93 24.04 -8.05 -17.26
N GLN A 94 25.16 -8.68 -17.63
CA GLN A 94 25.26 -9.67 -18.71
C GLN A 94 24.32 -10.88 -18.53
N GLU A 95 24.24 -11.45 -17.32
CA GLU A 95 23.35 -12.57 -17.02
C GLU A 95 21.88 -12.15 -17.03
N LEU A 96 21.55 -10.96 -16.51
CA LEU A 96 20.19 -10.43 -16.57
C LEU A 96 19.75 -10.26 -18.04
N LEU A 97 20.60 -9.64 -18.86
CA LEU A 97 20.36 -9.45 -20.29
C LEU A 97 20.27 -10.79 -21.04
N ARG A 98 21.05 -11.80 -20.65
CA ARG A 98 20.99 -13.14 -21.23
C ARG A 98 19.67 -13.85 -20.91
N LEU A 99 19.26 -13.85 -19.63
CA LEU A 99 18.04 -14.50 -19.16
C LEU A 99 16.76 -13.85 -19.72
N THR A 100 16.82 -12.55 -19.99
CA THR A 100 15.68 -11.76 -20.48
C THR A 100 15.80 -11.41 -21.97
N ASN A 101 16.71 -12.03 -22.72
CA ASN A 101 16.86 -11.75 -24.15
C ASN A 101 15.57 -12.11 -24.93
N PRO A 102 14.89 -11.14 -25.58
CA PRO A 102 13.66 -11.42 -26.34
C PRO A 102 13.85 -12.43 -27.48
N ASP A 103 15.04 -12.49 -28.07
CA ASP A 103 15.31 -13.36 -29.23
C ASP A 103 15.48 -14.83 -28.82
N SER A 104 15.84 -15.11 -27.57
CA SER A 104 15.91 -16.47 -27.02
C SER A 104 14.53 -17.01 -26.60
N ILE A 105 13.50 -16.15 -26.61
CA ILE A 105 12.15 -16.49 -26.19
C ILE A 105 11.29 -16.87 -27.41
N THR A 106 10.87 -18.13 -27.44
CA THR A 106 9.86 -18.63 -28.39
C THR A 106 8.47 -18.23 -27.92
N VAL A 107 7.61 -17.81 -28.86
CA VAL A 107 6.18 -17.57 -28.61
C VAL A 107 5.42 -18.81 -29.03
N GLU A 108 4.62 -19.38 -28.15
CA GLU A 108 3.85 -20.59 -28.46
C GLU A 108 2.79 -20.30 -29.54
N PRO A 109 2.51 -21.26 -30.46
CA PRO A 109 1.46 -21.09 -31.47
C PRO A 109 0.06 -20.86 -30.89
N THR A 110 -0.16 -21.26 -29.64
CA THR A 110 -1.41 -21.08 -28.91
C THR A 110 -1.62 -19.65 -28.41
N TYR A 111 -0.59 -18.81 -28.39
CA TYR A 111 -0.69 -17.42 -27.96
C TYR A 111 -1.47 -16.58 -28.98
N GLN A 112 -2.64 -16.09 -28.55
CA GLN A 112 -3.58 -15.26 -29.34
C GLN A 112 -3.55 -13.77 -28.97
N GLY A 113 -2.65 -13.36 -28.08
CA GLY A 113 -2.53 -11.96 -27.65
C GLY A 113 -1.78 -11.09 -28.66
N PRO A 114 -1.60 -9.79 -28.36
CA PRO A 114 -0.91 -8.85 -29.22
C PRO A 114 0.55 -9.26 -29.47
N ARG A 115 1.03 -9.02 -30.68
CA ARG A 115 2.39 -9.35 -31.12
C ARG A 115 3.13 -8.08 -31.55
N ILE A 116 4.40 -7.97 -31.15
CA ILE A 116 5.27 -6.84 -31.52
C ILE A 116 6.40 -7.36 -32.40
N ASP A 117 6.08 -7.53 -33.68
CA ASP A 117 7.03 -7.95 -34.69
C ASP A 117 7.71 -6.69 -35.28
N GLY A 118 9.04 -6.61 -35.23
CA GLY A 118 9.78 -5.42 -35.69
C GLY A 118 9.89 -4.27 -34.67
N GLN A 119 9.91 -3.02 -35.12
CA GLN A 119 10.10 -1.86 -34.24
C GLN A 119 8.83 -1.51 -33.47
N ILE A 120 8.98 -0.92 -32.27
CA ILE A 120 7.84 -0.37 -31.52
C ILE A 120 7.41 0.91 -32.22
N THR A 121 6.14 0.99 -32.61
CA THR A 121 5.56 2.12 -33.34
C THR A 121 4.36 2.70 -32.61
N ARG A 122 3.86 3.85 -33.06
CA ARG A 122 2.59 4.41 -32.58
C ARG A 122 1.42 3.43 -32.74
N GLN A 123 1.41 2.65 -33.81
CA GLN A 123 0.38 1.61 -33.99
C GLN A 123 0.48 0.53 -32.92
N THR A 124 1.71 0.08 -32.60
CA THR A 124 1.96 -0.85 -31.49
C THR A 124 1.38 -0.33 -30.17
N PHE A 125 1.53 0.98 -29.90
CA PHE A 125 1.00 1.58 -28.68
C PHE A 125 -0.54 1.55 -28.64
N VAL A 126 -1.19 1.92 -29.74
CA VAL A 126 -2.66 1.87 -29.86
C VAL A 126 -3.19 0.43 -29.76
N ASP A 127 -2.55 -0.52 -30.42
CA ASP A 127 -2.93 -1.93 -30.39
C ASP A 127 -2.84 -2.51 -28.98
N LEU A 128 -1.81 -2.13 -28.22
CA LEU A 128 -1.64 -2.56 -26.83
C LEU A 128 -2.62 -1.89 -25.88
N ILE A 129 -2.95 -0.61 -26.08
CA ILE A 129 -4.04 0.05 -25.34
C ILE A 129 -5.35 -0.75 -25.52
N ASP A 130 -5.68 -1.11 -26.76
CA ASP A 130 -6.90 -1.86 -27.05
C ASP A 130 -6.85 -3.30 -26.52
N ALA A 131 -5.70 -3.95 -26.57
CA ALA A 131 -5.49 -5.29 -26.01
C ALA A 131 -5.63 -5.28 -24.48
N PHE A 132 -4.96 -4.36 -23.79
CA PHE A 132 -5.00 -4.21 -22.34
C PHE A 132 -6.39 -3.80 -21.84
N ARG A 133 -7.09 -2.92 -22.57
CA ARG A 133 -8.50 -2.60 -22.29
C ARG A 133 -9.40 -3.84 -22.34
N LYS A 134 -9.08 -4.83 -23.18
CA LYS A 134 -9.79 -6.12 -23.29
C LYS A 134 -9.30 -7.18 -22.29
N GLY A 135 -8.36 -6.84 -21.41
CA GLY A 135 -7.77 -7.77 -20.45
C GLY A 135 -6.84 -8.81 -21.07
N GLN A 136 -6.30 -8.55 -22.26
CA GLN A 136 -5.30 -9.44 -22.88
C GLN A 136 -3.93 -9.25 -22.21
N ILE A 137 -3.26 -10.37 -21.95
CA ILE A 137 -1.90 -10.38 -21.37
C ILE A 137 -0.89 -10.37 -22.53
N LEU A 138 0.09 -9.46 -22.47
CA LEU A 138 1.19 -9.42 -23.43
C LEU A 138 2.17 -10.56 -23.16
N HIS A 139 2.59 -11.29 -24.19
CA HIS A 139 3.58 -12.35 -24.04
C HIS A 139 4.93 -11.83 -23.50
N GLU A 140 5.55 -12.58 -22.59
CA GLU A 140 6.83 -12.24 -21.93
C GLU A 140 7.98 -11.88 -22.88
N LYS A 141 8.02 -12.46 -24.08
CA LYS A 141 8.93 -12.02 -25.17
C LYS A 141 8.85 -10.52 -25.42
N TYR A 142 7.64 -10.02 -25.60
CA TYR A 142 7.38 -8.64 -26.00
C TYR A 142 7.50 -7.69 -24.80
N VAL A 143 7.20 -8.19 -23.59
CA VAL A 143 7.50 -7.50 -22.32
C VAL A 143 9.00 -7.24 -22.23
N CYS A 144 9.84 -8.28 -22.32
CA CYS A 144 11.29 -8.12 -22.32
C CYS A 144 11.76 -7.12 -23.38
N LYS A 145 11.20 -7.18 -24.60
CA LYS A 145 11.56 -6.27 -25.69
C LYS A 145 11.29 -4.80 -25.37
N ILE A 146 10.11 -4.48 -24.82
CA ILE A 146 9.76 -3.13 -24.38
C ILE A 146 10.73 -2.69 -23.27
N LEU A 147 10.90 -3.54 -22.26
CA LEU A 147 11.72 -3.25 -21.10
C LEU A 147 13.19 -3.01 -21.46
N HIS A 148 13.80 -3.81 -22.35
CA HIS A 148 15.18 -3.59 -22.80
C HIS A 148 15.35 -2.26 -23.55
N GLN A 149 14.40 -1.88 -24.40
CA GLN A 149 14.47 -0.61 -25.12
C GLN A 149 14.31 0.58 -24.18
N ALA A 150 13.33 0.54 -23.28
CA ALA A 150 13.14 1.59 -22.28
C ALA A 150 14.33 1.69 -21.32
N ARG A 151 14.88 0.56 -20.88
CA ARG A 151 16.09 0.49 -20.05
C ARG A 151 17.27 1.22 -20.68
N ALA A 152 17.52 1.02 -21.98
CA ALA A 152 18.60 1.70 -22.69
C ALA A 152 18.44 3.23 -22.66
N ILE A 153 17.21 3.72 -22.81
CA ILE A 153 16.89 5.14 -22.70
C ILE A 153 17.13 5.62 -21.26
N LEU A 154 16.49 4.98 -20.29
CA LEU A 154 16.58 5.35 -18.87
C LEU A 154 18.03 5.37 -18.36
N LYS A 155 18.87 4.41 -18.75
CA LYS A 155 20.30 4.40 -18.39
C LYS A 155 21.08 5.59 -18.94
N SER A 156 20.68 6.13 -20.09
CA SER A 156 21.34 7.28 -20.70
C SER A 156 20.88 8.62 -20.11
N LEU A 157 19.75 8.65 -19.39
CA LEU A 157 19.25 9.86 -18.76
C LEU A 157 20.07 10.28 -17.53
N PRO A 158 20.17 11.60 -17.25
CA PRO A 158 20.67 12.11 -15.98
C PRO A 158 19.74 11.73 -14.81
N ASN A 159 20.13 12.08 -13.58
CA ASN A 159 19.33 11.77 -12.38
C ASN A 159 18.02 12.55 -12.27
N PHE A 160 17.84 13.59 -13.07
CA PHE A 160 16.62 14.40 -13.07
C PHE A 160 16.27 14.83 -14.48
N ASN A 161 14.99 14.99 -14.78
CA ASN A 161 14.55 15.52 -16.06
C ASN A 161 14.61 17.05 -16.03
N HIS A 162 15.15 17.68 -17.07
CA HIS A 162 15.10 19.12 -17.25
C HIS A 162 14.16 19.43 -18.42
N ILE A 163 13.02 20.04 -18.12
CA ILE A 163 11.97 20.34 -19.10
C ILE A 163 11.91 21.85 -19.30
N ASP A 164 12.08 22.30 -20.54
CA ASP A 164 11.92 23.68 -20.96
C ASP A 164 10.66 23.78 -21.83
N LEU A 165 9.60 24.37 -21.28
CA LEU A 165 8.30 24.47 -21.94
C LEU A 165 8.30 25.42 -23.13
N SER A 166 9.34 26.26 -23.31
CA SER A 166 9.45 27.06 -24.53
C SER A 166 9.56 26.19 -25.80
N ASN A 167 10.02 24.94 -25.65
CA ASN A 167 10.14 23.97 -26.75
C ASN A 167 8.93 23.02 -26.89
N LEU A 168 8.08 22.93 -25.86
CA LEU A 168 6.95 21.96 -25.80
C LEU A 168 5.57 22.62 -25.78
N HIS A 169 5.50 23.93 -25.59
CA HIS A 169 4.29 24.76 -25.40
C HIS A 169 3.47 24.43 -24.14
N HIS A 170 3.22 23.16 -23.83
CA HIS A 170 2.53 22.72 -22.63
C HIS A 170 3.04 21.36 -22.13
N VAL A 171 2.64 20.99 -20.91
CA VAL A 171 2.88 19.66 -20.35
C VAL A 171 1.74 19.21 -19.45
N PHE A 172 1.39 17.93 -19.52
CA PHE A 172 0.51 17.29 -18.55
C PHE A 172 1.34 16.64 -17.43
N ILE A 173 0.98 16.88 -16.18
CA ILE A 173 1.61 16.29 -14.99
C ILE A 173 0.61 15.34 -14.32
N ILE A 174 1.02 14.09 -14.20
CA ILE A 174 0.21 12.96 -13.72
C ILE A 174 0.86 12.48 -12.43
N GLY A 175 0.07 12.39 -11.36
CA GLY A 175 0.49 11.81 -10.09
C GLY A 175 0.41 10.28 -10.12
N ASP A 176 0.12 9.71 -8.96
CA ASP A 176 0.11 8.26 -8.76
C ASP A 176 -0.98 7.60 -9.60
N LEU A 177 -0.66 6.42 -10.16
CA LEU A 177 -1.59 5.62 -10.96
C LEU A 177 -1.89 4.27 -10.31
N HIS A 178 -0.96 3.69 -9.55
CA HIS A 178 -1.14 2.46 -8.78
C HIS A 178 -1.87 1.34 -9.53
N GLY A 179 -1.39 1.02 -10.74
CA GLY A 179 -1.97 -0.02 -11.57
C GLY A 179 -3.42 0.20 -11.98
N GLN A 180 -3.95 1.43 -11.92
CA GLN A 180 -5.28 1.78 -12.39
C GLN A 180 -5.29 2.11 -13.88
N LEU A 181 -5.28 1.05 -14.70
CA LEU A 181 -5.29 1.17 -16.15
C LEU A 181 -6.46 2.02 -16.69
N ALA A 182 -7.65 1.90 -16.08
CA ALA A 182 -8.83 2.66 -16.52
C ALA A 182 -8.61 4.18 -16.46
N ASP A 183 -8.02 4.67 -15.37
CA ASP A 183 -7.68 6.09 -15.19
C ASP A 183 -6.63 6.53 -16.21
N LEU A 184 -5.57 5.75 -16.44
CA LEU A 184 -4.57 6.06 -17.47
C LEU A 184 -5.19 6.15 -18.86
N LEU A 185 -6.06 5.22 -19.22
CA LEU A 185 -6.73 5.22 -20.52
C LEU A 185 -7.71 6.39 -20.67
N HIS A 186 -8.37 6.81 -19.59
CA HIS A 186 -9.22 8.00 -19.57
C HIS A 186 -8.39 9.28 -19.75
N ILE A 187 -7.25 9.40 -19.06
CA ILE A 187 -6.32 10.52 -19.25
C ILE A 187 -5.93 10.63 -20.73
N PHE A 188 -5.56 9.51 -21.36
CA PHE A 188 -5.19 9.48 -22.77
C PHE A 188 -6.36 9.76 -23.72
N SER A 189 -7.59 9.35 -23.39
CA SER A 189 -8.74 9.63 -24.25
C SER A 189 -9.13 11.10 -24.23
N GLU A 190 -9.10 11.73 -23.05
CA GLU A 190 -9.54 13.12 -22.89
C GLU A 190 -8.46 14.15 -23.26
N ASN A 191 -7.18 13.80 -23.07
CA ASN A 191 -6.06 14.75 -23.23
C ASN A 191 -5.14 14.39 -24.41
N GLY A 192 -5.47 13.33 -25.14
CA GLY A 192 -4.66 12.80 -26.24
C GLY A 192 -3.55 11.85 -25.77
N LEU A 193 -2.96 11.16 -26.73
CA LEU A 193 -1.80 10.30 -26.47
C LEU A 193 -0.52 11.15 -26.37
N PRO A 194 0.49 10.66 -25.62
CA PRO A 194 1.80 11.27 -25.63
C PRO A 194 2.40 11.34 -27.04
N ALA A 195 2.88 12.52 -27.39
CA ALA A 195 3.47 12.84 -28.68
C ALA A 195 4.51 13.97 -28.50
N ASN A 196 5.30 14.28 -29.53
CA ASN A 196 6.29 15.37 -29.46
C ASN A 196 5.65 16.73 -29.12
N ASP A 197 4.42 16.97 -29.58
CA ASP A 197 3.61 18.17 -29.36
C ASP A 197 2.63 18.01 -28.18
N ASN A 198 2.68 16.89 -27.45
CA ASN A 198 1.80 16.61 -26.33
C ASN A 198 2.59 15.93 -25.21
N ALA A 199 3.22 16.74 -24.36
CA ALA A 199 4.17 16.26 -23.36
C ALA A 199 3.51 15.78 -22.06
N TYR A 200 4.11 14.77 -21.43
CA TYR A 200 3.63 14.14 -20.20
C TYR A 200 4.77 13.95 -19.20
N ILE A 201 4.52 14.28 -17.93
CA ILE A 201 5.37 13.94 -16.78
C ILE A 201 4.55 13.03 -15.87
N PHE A 202 5.02 11.78 -15.67
CA PHE A 202 4.42 10.84 -14.71
C PHE A 202 5.27 10.80 -13.45
N ASN A 203 4.70 11.18 -12.31
CA ASN A 203 5.42 11.45 -11.08
C ASN A 203 5.41 10.28 -10.08
N GLY A 204 5.89 9.11 -10.52
CA GLY A 204 6.06 7.92 -9.69
C GLY A 204 4.77 7.18 -9.35
N ASP A 205 4.93 6.03 -8.68
CA ASP A 205 3.85 5.17 -8.19
C ASP A 205 2.91 4.69 -9.30
N PHE A 206 3.53 4.06 -10.29
CA PHE A 206 2.87 3.50 -11.46
C PHE A 206 2.22 2.15 -11.14
N VAL A 207 2.83 1.40 -10.21
CA VAL A 207 2.51 0.01 -9.89
C VAL A 207 1.96 -0.15 -8.47
N ASP A 208 1.64 -1.40 -8.12
CA ASP A 208 1.06 -1.84 -6.86
C ASP A 208 -0.38 -1.37 -6.63
N ARG A 209 -1.04 -2.01 -5.66
CA ARG A 209 -2.43 -1.76 -5.20
C ARG A 209 -3.50 -2.14 -6.22
N GLY A 210 -3.44 -1.57 -7.43
CA GLY A 210 -4.31 -1.93 -8.54
C GLY A 210 -3.87 -3.21 -9.24
N ASN A 211 -4.81 -3.81 -9.98
CA ASN A 211 -4.64 -5.13 -10.61
C ASN A 211 -4.02 -5.08 -12.02
N ASN A 212 -3.72 -3.88 -12.53
CA ASN A 212 -3.23 -3.66 -13.89
C ASN A 212 -1.89 -2.90 -13.93
N SER A 213 -1.04 -3.13 -12.93
CA SER A 213 0.27 -2.49 -12.79
C SER A 213 1.19 -2.79 -13.97
N VAL A 214 1.21 -4.04 -14.44
CA VAL A 214 1.99 -4.50 -15.59
C VAL A 214 1.54 -3.79 -16.86
N GLU A 215 0.23 -3.63 -17.09
CA GLU A 215 -0.26 -2.91 -18.26
C GLU A 215 0.11 -1.43 -18.19
N VAL A 216 -0.11 -0.79 -17.03
CA VAL A 216 0.24 0.63 -16.81
C VAL A 216 1.72 0.87 -17.10
N ILE A 217 2.63 0.14 -16.44
CA ILE A 217 4.06 0.37 -16.62
C ILE A 217 4.50 0.11 -18.07
N LEU A 218 3.96 -0.89 -18.75
CA LEU A 218 4.32 -1.18 -20.15
C LEU A 218 3.86 -0.07 -21.10
N LEU A 219 2.67 0.50 -20.89
CA LEU A 219 2.20 1.65 -21.68
C LEU A 219 3.08 2.89 -21.45
N LEU A 220 3.51 3.15 -20.21
CA LEU A 220 4.44 4.25 -19.91
C LEU A 220 5.82 4.04 -20.55
N MET A 221 6.35 2.81 -20.53
CA MET A 221 7.61 2.49 -21.18
C MET A 221 7.53 2.66 -22.71
N ILE A 222 6.42 2.28 -23.33
CA ILE A 222 6.20 2.52 -24.78
C ILE A 222 6.09 4.02 -25.07
N ALA A 223 5.37 4.78 -24.26
CA ALA A 223 5.27 6.22 -24.41
C ALA A 223 6.65 6.89 -24.37
N LEU A 224 7.51 6.46 -23.44
CA LEU A 224 8.91 6.90 -23.33
C LEU A 224 9.73 6.50 -24.56
N ILE A 225 9.61 5.27 -25.05
CA ILE A 225 10.34 4.78 -26.24
C ILE A 225 9.98 5.59 -27.48
N LEU A 226 8.69 5.90 -27.66
CA LEU A 226 8.20 6.60 -28.84
C LEU A 226 8.49 8.10 -28.79
N ASN A 227 8.47 8.72 -27.61
CA ASN A 227 8.61 10.16 -27.45
C ASN A 227 9.56 10.54 -26.29
N PRO A 228 10.85 10.15 -26.34
CA PRO A 228 11.79 10.36 -25.23
C PRO A 228 12.08 11.83 -24.90
N SER A 229 11.72 12.76 -25.79
CA SER A 229 11.88 14.21 -25.60
C SER A 229 10.64 14.90 -25.01
N SER A 230 9.51 14.20 -24.91
CA SER A 230 8.25 14.77 -24.40
C SER A 230 7.54 13.89 -23.37
N VAL A 231 8.04 12.67 -23.10
CA VAL A 231 7.57 11.80 -22.03
C VAL A 231 8.65 11.66 -20.97
N PHE A 232 8.31 12.04 -19.75
CA PHE A 232 9.22 12.04 -18.61
C PHE A 232 8.63 11.19 -17.48
N LEU A 233 9.44 10.31 -16.92
CA LEU A 233 9.07 9.46 -15.79
C LEU A 233 9.96 9.85 -14.59
N ASN A 234 9.34 10.09 -13.44
CA ASN A 234 10.05 10.15 -12.16
C ASN A 234 9.80 8.85 -11.39
N ARG A 235 10.73 8.45 -10.54
CA ARG A 235 10.58 7.33 -9.63
C ARG A 235 9.64 7.69 -8.48
N GLY A 236 8.75 6.78 -8.09
CA GLY A 236 8.00 6.83 -6.83
C GLY A 236 8.56 5.86 -5.79
N ASN A 237 7.95 5.82 -4.60
CA ASN A 237 8.35 4.86 -3.58
C ASN A 237 7.88 3.43 -3.92
N HIS A 238 6.86 3.26 -4.78
CA HIS A 238 6.40 1.95 -5.23
C HIS A 238 7.24 1.34 -6.35
N GLU A 239 8.11 2.11 -7.01
CA GLU A 239 9.15 1.56 -7.89
C GLU A 239 10.35 1.06 -7.06
N ASP A 240 10.06 0.16 -6.13
CA ASP A 240 10.96 -0.37 -5.11
C ASP A 240 10.72 -1.88 -4.88
N ILE A 241 11.80 -2.64 -4.74
CA ILE A 241 11.70 -4.08 -4.56
C ILE A 241 10.95 -4.50 -3.30
N MET A 242 11.17 -3.85 -2.15
CA MET A 242 10.53 -4.18 -0.88
C MET A 242 9.07 -3.76 -0.85
N VAL A 243 8.75 -2.67 -1.55
CA VAL A 243 7.37 -2.17 -1.67
C VAL A 243 6.56 -3.07 -2.60
N THR A 244 7.10 -3.42 -3.77
CA THR A 244 6.42 -4.30 -4.75
C THR A 244 6.15 -5.72 -4.25
N VAL A 245 6.95 -6.25 -3.31
CA VAL A 245 6.63 -7.52 -2.63
C VAL A 245 5.35 -7.39 -1.82
N ARG A 246 5.17 -6.26 -1.11
CA ARG A 246 4.07 -6.06 -0.16
C ARG A 246 2.76 -5.70 -0.83
N TYR A 247 2.79 -4.91 -1.90
CA TYR A 247 1.58 -4.27 -2.42
C TYR A 247 1.09 -4.79 -3.76
N GLY A 248 1.62 -5.94 -4.19
CA GLY A 248 0.95 -6.79 -5.17
C GLY A 248 1.55 -6.79 -6.57
N PHE A 249 2.46 -5.88 -6.93
CA PHE A 249 3.09 -5.90 -8.25
C PHE A 249 3.83 -7.21 -8.51
N GLN A 250 4.59 -7.74 -7.53
CA GLN A 250 5.27 -9.01 -7.73
C GLN A 250 4.28 -10.18 -7.87
N ASN A 251 3.18 -10.14 -7.12
CA ASN A 251 2.10 -11.12 -7.24
C ASN A 251 1.44 -11.06 -8.62
N GLU A 252 1.18 -9.86 -9.14
CA GLU A 252 0.62 -9.64 -10.47
C GLU A 252 1.53 -10.21 -11.56
N VAL A 253 2.84 -9.94 -11.51
CA VAL A 253 3.83 -10.51 -12.44
C VAL A 253 3.86 -12.04 -12.32
N ASN A 254 3.83 -12.58 -11.10
CA ASN A 254 3.83 -14.02 -10.87
C ASN A 254 2.57 -14.74 -11.37
N GLN A 255 1.42 -14.06 -11.37
CA GLN A 255 0.16 -14.60 -11.87
C GLN A 255 0.08 -14.52 -13.40
N LYS A 256 0.60 -13.43 -14.00
CA LYS A 256 0.54 -13.21 -15.46
C LYS A 256 1.60 -13.99 -16.23
N TYR A 257 2.74 -14.27 -15.62
CA TYR A 257 3.89 -14.86 -16.30
C TYR A 257 4.34 -16.17 -15.68
N GLY A 258 4.76 -17.11 -16.53
CA GLY A 258 5.09 -18.47 -16.15
C GLY A 258 6.56 -18.64 -15.79
N ARG A 259 7.29 -19.41 -16.63
CA ARG A 259 8.67 -19.86 -16.35
C ARG A 259 9.67 -18.72 -16.12
N ARG A 260 9.45 -17.54 -16.70
CA ARG A 260 10.38 -16.40 -16.68
C ARG A 260 10.02 -15.29 -15.70
N LYS A 261 9.00 -15.50 -14.84
CA LYS A 261 8.54 -14.49 -13.86
C LYS A 261 9.66 -13.93 -12.98
N ALA A 262 10.58 -14.78 -12.51
CA ALA A 262 11.71 -14.34 -11.69
C ALA A 262 12.64 -13.37 -12.44
N SER A 263 13.04 -13.72 -13.67
CA SER A 263 13.89 -12.85 -14.49
C SER A 263 13.19 -11.58 -14.94
N LEU A 264 11.87 -11.60 -15.14
CA LEU A 264 11.08 -10.39 -15.39
C LEU A 264 11.05 -9.48 -14.17
N LEU A 265 10.85 -10.03 -12.97
CA LEU A 265 10.92 -9.27 -11.73
C LEU A 265 12.30 -8.61 -11.57
N ASP A 266 13.38 -9.34 -11.86
CA ASP A 266 14.74 -8.78 -11.84
C ASP A 266 14.94 -7.67 -12.87
N LEU A 267 14.35 -7.79 -14.06
CA LEU A 267 14.39 -6.75 -15.07
C LEU A 267 13.58 -5.50 -14.66
N PHE A 268 12.41 -5.67 -14.04
CA PHE A 268 11.64 -4.55 -13.50
C PHE A 268 12.38 -3.84 -12.37
N LYS A 269 12.97 -4.59 -11.43
CA LYS A 269 13.81 -4.03 -10.35
C LYS A 269 14.96 -3.19 -10.89
N ASP A 270 15.66 -3.69 -11.91
CA ASP A 270 16.74 -2.92 -12.56
C ASP A 270 16.18 -1.65 -13.22
N ILE A 271 15.10 -1.74 -13.99
CA ILE A 271 14.48 -0.57 -14.65
C ILE A 271 14.05 0.50 -13.65
N PHE A 272 13.40 0.11 -12.56
CA PHE A 272 12.99 1.03 -11.50
C PHE A 272 14.17 1.78 -10.89
N SER A 273 15.32 1.12 -10.75
CA SER A 273 16.55 1.75 -10.25
C SER A 273 17.13 2.83 -11.19
N TRP A 274 16.77 2.80 -12.48
CA TRP A 274 17.23 3.76 -13.49
C TRP A 274 16.29 4.95 -13.71
N LEU A 275 15.10 4.96 -13.11
CA LEU A 275 14.16 6.08 -13.21
C LEU A 275 14.78 7.37 -12.63
N PRO A 276 14.62 8.53 -13.31
CA PRO A 276 14.96 9.84 -12.76
C PRO A 276 14.30 10.09 -11.40
N LEU A 277 14.99 10.82 -10.52
CA LEU A 277 14.56 11.06 -9.14
C LEU A 277 13.49 12.17 -9.04
N TYR A 278 13.58 13.17 -9.91
CA TYR A 278 12.69 14.33 -9.94
C TYR A 278 12.74 15.01 -11.31
N SER A 279 11.87 15.99 -11.53
CA SER A 279 11.84 16.83 -12.73
C SER A 279 11.94 18.32 -12.37
N PHE A 280 12.73 19.08 -13.12
CA PHE A 280 12.78 20.54 -13.06
C PHE A 280 12.11 21.11 -14.31
N VAL A 281 11.17 22.04 -14.14
CA VAL A 281 10.42 22.64 -15.25
C VAL A 281 10.64 24.15 -15.29
N ASP A 282 11.11 24.66 -16.43
CA ASP A 282 11.10 26.09 -16.77
C ASP A 282 9.89 26.38 -17.68
N ALA A 283 8.94 27.14 -17.14
CA ALA A 283 7.71 27.57 -17.82
C ALA A 283 7.76 29.06 -18.20
N GLY A 284 8.95 29.66 -18.32
CA GLY A 284 9.13 31.08 -18.64
C GLY A 284 8.92 31.96 -17.41
N LYS A 285 7.65 32.24 -17.05
CA LYS A 285 7.33 33.06 -15.86
C LYS A 285 7.47 32.31 -14.54
N SER A 286 7.27 31.00 -14.57
CA SER A 286 7.35 30.12 -13.40
C SER A 286 8.43 29.07 -13.60
N ARG A 287 9.12 28.73 -12.50
CA ARG A 287 10.07 27.61 -12.44
C ARG A 287 9.72 26.76 -11.25
N PHE A 288 9.44 25.49 -11.47
CA PHE A 288 8.99 24.60 -10.40
C PHE A 288 9.70 23.26 -10.49
N ILE A 289 9.67 22.53 -9.38
CA ILE A 289 10.23 21.20 -9.27
C ILE A 289 9.11 20.20 -9.00
N ILE A 290 9.22 19.02 -9.58
CA ILE A 290 8.28 17.92 -9.41
C ILE A 290 9.04 16.73 -8.82
N MET A 291 8.60 16.23 -7.67
CA MET A 291 9.14 15.03 -7.04
C MET A 291 8.02 14.20 -6.43
N HIS A 292 8.18 12.88 -6.31
CA HIS A 292 7.08 12.04 -5.85
C HIS A 292 6.71 12.31 -4.37
N GLY A 293 7.71 12.14 -3.49
CA GLY A 293 7.65 12.41 -2.06
C GLY A 293 7.63 13.91 -1.75
N GLY A 294 8.72 14.41 -1.18
CA GLY A 294 8.83 15.82 -0.88
C GLY A 294 10.26 16.19 -0.52
N ILE A 295 10.39 17.24 0.27
CA ILE A 295 11.69 17.76 0.66
C ILE A 295 11.95 17.57 2.15
N SER A 296 13.17 17.93 2.55
CA SER A 296 13.60 18.06 3.93
C SER A 296 14.66 19.15 4.06
N ASP A 297 15.05 19.46 5.29
CA ASP A 297 16.12 20.41 5.62
C ASP A 297 17.52 20.00 5.10
N ARG A 298 17.72 18.71 4.80
CA ARG A 298 18.98 18.14 4.28
C ARG A 298 19.06 18.07 2.75
N ILE A 299 17.95 18.27 2.01
CA ILE A 299 17.96 18.11 0.55
C ILE A 299 18.97 19.06 -0.10
N ASN A 300 19.88 18.48 -0.88
CA ASN A 300 20.80 19.20 -1.74
C ASN A 300 20.75 18.66 -3.18
N LEU A 301 20.10 19.41 -4.08
CA LEU A 301 19.94 19.01 -5.49
C LEU A 301 21.28 18.78 -6.21
N LYS A 302 22.34 19.54 -5.88
CA LYS A 302 23.66 19.34 -6.51
C LYS A 302 24.25 17.98 -6.14
N LYS A 303 24.09 17.54 -4.89
CA LYS A 303 24.54 16.22 -4.45
C LYS A 303 23.70 15.12 -5.09
N LEU A 304 22.37 15.26 -5.07
CA LEU A 304 21.43 14.34 -5.73
C LEU A 304 21.73 14.15 -7.22
N ASN A 305 22.13 15.21 -7.92
CA ASN A 305 22.49 15.14 -9.34
C ASN A 305 23.75 14.33 -9.63
N SER A 306 24.60 14.11 -8.62
CA SER A 306 25.85 13.37 -8.75
C SER A 306 25.79 11.92 -8.27
N ILE A 307 24.68 11.48 -7.67
CA ILE A 307 24.58 10.12 -7.12
C ILE A 307 24.51 9.07 -8.22
N THR A 308 24.95 7.86 -7.91
CA THR A 308 24.76 6.70 -8.78
C THR A 308 23.41 6.07 -8.50
N ARG A 309 22.33 6.58 -9.12
CA ARG A 309 20.94 6.28 -8.72
C ARG A 309 20.55 4.80 -8.75
N ASN A 310 21.13 3.99 -9.64
CA ASN A 310 20.84 2.56 -9.76
C ASN A 310 21.36 1.71 -8.58
N ARG A 311 22.12 2.30 -7.65
CA ARG A 311 22.52 1.62 -6.41
C ARG A 311 21.42 1.54 -5.37
N TYR A 312 20.41 2.39 -5.48
CA TYR A 312 19.25 2.39 -4.59
C TYR A 312 18.18 1.46 -5.15
N ILE A 313 18.48 0.16 -5.19
CA ILE A 313 17.53 -0.87 -5.65
C ILE A 313 16.31 -0.88 -4.74
N SER A 314 16.54 -0.72 -3.43
CA SER A 314 15.53 -0.29 -2.48
C SER A 314 15.87 1.08 -1.89
N ILE A 315 14.85 1.90 -1.70
CA ILE A 315 14.77 3.17 -0.98
C ILE A 315 14.59 2.90 0.52
N GLU A 316 14.04 1.74 0.91
CA GLU A 316 13.84 1.38 2.32
C GLU A 316 15.05 0.71 2.97
N VAL A 317 15.92 0.11 2.16
CA VAL A 317 17.15 -0.55 2.59
C VAL A 317 18.35 0.25 2.11
N PRO A 318 19.33 0.57 2.98
CA PRO A 318 20.52 1.30 2.57
C PRO A 318 21.30 0.54 1.49
N PRO A 319 21.90 1.24 0.51
CA PRO A 319 22.75 0.58 -0.48
C PRO A 319 24.01 -0.01 0.19
N PRO A 320 24.69 -0.97 -0.43
CA PRO A 320 26.00 -1.43 0.04
C PRO A 320 26.99 -0.26 0.11
N SER A 321 27.84 -0.20 1.14
CA SER A 321 28.87 0.85 1.25
C SER A 321 29.86 0.78 0.08
N ARG A 322 30.26 1.94 -0.45
CA ARG A 322 31.30 2.07 -1.49
C ARG A 322 32.63 1.47 -1.05
N GLN A 323 32.91 1.42 0.26
CA GLN A 323 34.17 0.95 0.81
C GLN A 323 34.16 -0.57 1.11
N GLY A 324 33.09 -1.29 0.77
CA GLY A 324 33.00 -2.74 0.99
C GLY A 324 32.77 -3.16 2.44
N GLY A 325 32.39 -2.24 3.33
CA GLY A 325 32.06 -2.50 4.74
C GLY A 325 30.55 -2.67 5.00
N LYS A 326 30.18 -3.24 6.16
CA LYS A 326 28.78 -3.44 6.59
C LYS A 326 28.04 -2.13 6.92
N LYS A 327 28.76 -1.04 7.23
CA LYS A 327 28.17 0.26 7.61
C LYS A 327 28.47 1.31 6.55
N LEU A 328 27.45 2.11 6.22
CA LEU A 328 27.60 3.32 5.44
C LEU A 328 28.53 4.31 6.17
N THR A 329 29.31 5.07 5.43
CA THR A 329 29.95 6.27 5.99
C THR A 329 28.88 7.32 6.31
N GLU A 330 29.20 8.32 7.14
CA GLU A 330 28.28 9.43 7.44
C GLU A 330 27.83 10.16 6.16
N GLU A 331 28.71 10.30 5.18
CA GLU A 331 28.39 10.92 3.90
C GLU A 331 27.40 10.08 3.09
N GLU A 332 27.60 8.76 3.07
CA GLU A 332 26.72 7.80 2.38
C GLU A 332 25.36 7.67 3.07
N ASP A 333 25.33 7.68 4.41
CA ASP A 333 24.07 7.70 5.16
C ASP A 333 23.30 8.98 4.86
N ASN A 334 23.95 10.15 4.91
CA ASN A 334 23.30 11.42 4.57
C ASN A 334 22.83 11.47 3.11
N GLU A 335 23.58 10.87 2.17
CA GLU A 335 23.13 10.70 0.78
C GLU A 335 21.88 9.82 0.71
N TYR A 336 21.90 8.66 1.37
CA TYR A 336 20.77 7.75 1.44
C TYR A 336 19.54 8.40 2.07
N ARG A 337 19.69 9.17 3.16
CA ARG A 337 18.57 9.91 3.78
C ARG A 337 17.95 10.93 2.83
N GLN A 338 18.73 11.63 2.03
CA GLN A 338 18.19 12.53 1.02
C GLN A 338 17.38 11.78 -0.05
N VAL A 339 17.83 10.59 -0.46
CA VAL A 339 17.07 9.73 -1.37
C VAL A 339 15.76 9.28 -0.72
N GLN A 340 15.77 8.86 0.55
CA GLN A 340 14.54 8.53 1.27
C GLN A 340 13.57 9.71 1.33
N ASP A 341 14.09 10.91 1.65
CA ASP A 341 13.28 12.11 1.78
C ASP A 341 12.57 12.47 0.46
N LEU A 342 13.24 12.32 -0.70
CA LEU A 342 12.63 12.58 -2.01
C LEU A 342 11.39 11.74 -2.29
N PHE A 343 11.29 10.53 -1.73
CA PHE A 343 10.24 9.57 -2.05
C PHE A 343 9.21 9.39 -0.93
N TRP A 344 9.56 9.66 0.33
CA TRP A 344 8.71 9.38 1.49
C TRP A 344 8.38 10.59 2.37
N SER A 345 8.90 11.78 2.07
CA SER A 345 8.54 12.98 2.84
C SER A 345 7.14 13.46 2.52
N ASP A 346 6.47 14.03 3.51
CA ASP A 346 5.13 14.60 3.39
C ASP A 346 5.12 16.05 3.93
N PRO A 347 4.32 16.96 3.36
CA PRO A 347 4.07 18.25 4.01
C PRO A 347 3.41 18.03 5.39
N ASP A 348 3.77 18.81 6.41
CA ASP A 348 3.21 18.60 7.75
C ASP A 348 1.69 18.88 7.78
N PRO A 349 0.86 17.89 8.14
CA PRO A 349 -0.60 18.02 8.07
C PRO A 349 -1.18 19.00 9.10
N HIS A 350 -0.38 19.45 10.07
CA HIS A 350 -0.80 20.37 11.13
C HIS A 350 -0.13 21.75 10.98
N GLY A 351 0.53 22.01 9.85
CA GLY A 351 1.18 23.30 9.57
C GLY A 351 2.33 23.64 10.52
N ARG A 352 2.93 22.65 11.18
CA ARG A 352 4.03 22.88 12.12
C ARG A 352 5.34 23.11 11.37
N LEU A 353 6.13 24.08 11.81
CA LEU A 353 7.41 24.47 11.19
C LEU A 353 8.54 23.45 11.39
N GLY A 354 9.55 23.46 10.51
CA GLY A 354 10.72 22.59 10.54
C GLY A 354 10.47 21.17 10.01
N CYS A 355 11.52 20.34 10.04
CA CYS A 355 11.42 18.91 9.73
C CYS A 355 11.20 18.08 11.00
N ARG A 356 10.27 17.12 10.94
CA ARG A 356 10.01 16.14 12.01
C ARG A 356 9.96 14.75 11.44
N LYS A 357 10.27 13.74 12.25
CA LYS A 357 10.10 12.35 11.85
C LYS A 357 8.69 12.12 11.33
N ASN A 358 8.56 11.49 10.16
CA ASN A 358 7.26 11.07 9.65
C ASN A 358 6.87 9.77 10.36
N ASP A 359 6.12 9.91 11.46
CA ASP A 359 5.69 8.75 12.26
C ASP A 359 4.64 7.89 11.56
N ALA A 360 3.96 8.41 10.53
CA ALA A 360 3.03 7.64 9.72
C ALA A 360 3.79 6.68 8.79
N ARG A 361 4.78 7.21 8.04
CA ARG A 361 5.61 6.43 7.10
C ARG A 361 6.79 5.68 7.75
N LYS A 362 7.12 6.01 9.01
CA LYS A 362 8.28 5.49 9.78
C LYS A 362 9.66 5.76 9.16
N MET A 363 9.74 6.57 8.12
CA MET A 363 10.97 7.03 7.48
C MET A 363 10.76 8.42 6.89
N ALA A 364 11.84 9.07 6.46
CA ALA A 364 11.81 10.46 6.00
C ALA A 364 11.18 11.41 7.04
N CYS A 365 10.60 12.52 6.58
CA CYS A 365 10.11 13.58 7.47
C CYS A 365 8.78 14.20 7.02
N PHE A 366 8.06 14.75 8.00
CA PHE A 366 7.12 15.83 7.75
C PHE A 366 7.91 17.13 7.64
N PHE A 367 7.67 17.93 6.60
CA PHE A 367 8.33 19.23 6.41
C PHE A 367 7.33 20.39 6.49
N GLY A 368 7.71 21.46 7.19
CA GLY A 368 6.92 22.68 7.33
C GLY A 368 7.03 23.66 6.16
N SER A 369 6.22 24.72 6.22
CA SER A 369 6.21 25.79 5.22
C SER A 369 7.51 26.60 5.19
N ASP A 370 8.22 26.72 6.32
CA ASP A 370 9.53 27.35 6.43
C ASP A 370 10.62 26.57 5.66
N ILE A 371 10.58 25.24 5.70
CA ILE A 371 11.49 24.38 4.92
C ILE A 371 11.22 24.55 3.42
N THR A 372 9.94 24.62 3.05
CA THR A 372 9.50 24.90 1.67
C THR A 372 10.02 26.25 1.18
N GLU A 373 9.82 27.32 1.95
CA GLU A 373 10.24 28.66 1.58
C GLU A 373 11.77 28.77 1.44
N GLN A 374 12.52 28.17 2.37
CA GLN A 374 13.98 28.13 2.29
C GLN A 374 14.46 27.36 1.05
N PHE A 375 13.83 26.23 0.74
CA PHE A 375 14.18 25.42 -0.42
C PHE A 375 13.88 26.16 -1.73
N LEU A 376 12.68 26.72 -1.88
CA LEU A 376 12.27 27.47 -3.07
C LEU A 376 13.18 28.68 -3.30
N LYS A 377 13.47 29.45 -2.25
CA LYS A 377 14.39 30.58 -2.33
C LYS A 377 15.81 30.15 -2.71
N ARG A 378 16.31 29.05 -2.14
CA ARG A 378 17.66 28.52 -2.42
C ARG A 378 17.85 28.15 -3.89
N TYR A 379 16.81 27.61 -4.53
CA TYR A 379 16.86 27.12 -5.91
C TYR A 379 16.15 28.03 -6.92
N ASN A 380 15.67 29.20 -6.49
CA ASN A 380 14.93 30.16 -7.30
C ASN A 380 13.73 29.52 -8.03
N LEU A 381 12.89 28.84 -7.25
CA LEU A 381 11.69 28.14 -7.68
C LEU A 381 10.44 28.85 -7.14
N SER A 382 9.33 28.77 -7.86
CA SER A 382 8.03 29.27 -7.43
C SER A 382 7.22 28.24 -6.62
N MET A 383 7.35 26.94 -6.93
CA MET A 383 6.52 25.90 -6.34
C MET A 383 7.20 24.52 -6.33
N ILE A 384 6.74 23.66 -5.42
CA ILE A 384 6.98 22.20 -5.42
C ILE A 384 5.67 21.52 -5.84
N ILE A 385 5.71 20.70 -6.88
CA ILE A 385 4.63 19.79 -7.23
C ILE A 385 5.01 18.39 -6.74
N ARG A 386 4.08 17.69 -6.10
CA ARG A 386 4.31 16.36 -5.55
C ARG A 386 3.10 15.45 -5.68
N SER A 387 3.23 14.17 -5.31
CA SER A 387 2.14 13.18 -5.40
C SER A 387 1.96 12.36 -4.11
N HIS A 388 2.06 11.01 -4.10
CA HIS A 388 2.21 10.08 -2.94
C HIS A 388 1.10 10.03 -1.87
N GLN A 389 0.34 11.12 -1.73
CA GLN A 389 -0.73 11.25 -0.77
C GLN A 389 -2.02 11.41 -1.55
N VAL A 390 -2.93 10.45 -1.37
CA VAL A 390 -4.28 10.55 -1.90
C VAL A 390 -4.94 11.82 -1.37
N LYS A 391 -5.64 12.54 -2.25
CA LYS A 391 -6.43 13.74 -1.91
C LYS A 391 -7.86 13.56 -2.39
N GLN A 392 -8.82 14.02 -1.59
CA GLN A 392 -10.24 13.81 -1.85
C GLN A 392 -10.67 14.33 -3.24
N GLU A 393 -10.16 15.49 -3.66
CA GLU A 393 -10.46 16.11 -4.97
C GLU A 393 -9.38 15.80 -6.04
N GLY A 394 -8.48 14.86 -5.74
CA GLY A 394 -7.33 14.50 -6.59
C GLY A 394 -6.15 15.46 -6.48
N TYR A 395 -6.29 16.60 -5.79
CA TYR A 395 -5.20 17.53 -5.54
C TYR A 395 -5.38 18.30 -4.23
N GLU A 396 -4.31 18.96 -3.76
CA GLU A 396 -4.37 19.88 -2.61
C GLU A 396 -3.21 20.89 -2.66
N TYR A 397 -3.51 22.17 -2.38
CA TYR A 397 -2.50 23.19 -2.11
C TYR A 397 -2.21 23.28 -0.61
N THR A 398 -0.92 23.30 -0.26
CA THR A 398 -0.44 23.50 1.11
C THR A 398 0.70 24.52 1.13
N HIS A 399 1.11 24.93 2.33
CA HIS A 399 2.21 25.89 2.54
C HIS A 399 2.00 27.21 1.76
N ASP A 400 0.82 27.81 1.92
CA ASP A 400 0.44 29.07 1.26
C ASP A 400 0.53 29.01 -0.27
N GLY A 401 0.11 27.87 -0.85
CA GLY A 401 0.10 27.65 -2.29
C GLY A 401 1.46 27.26 -2.88
N LYS A 402 2.51 27.13 -2.07
CA LYS A 402 3.87 26.81 -2.55
C LYS A 402 4.12 25.30 -2.75
N VAL A 403 3.23 24.45 -2.24
CA VAL A 403 3.27 23.00 -2.45
C VAL A 403 1.93 22.53 -3.01
N LEU A 404 1.96 21.90 -4.18
CA LEU A 404 0.78 21.31 -4.83
C LEU A 404 0.92 19.78 -4.86
N THR A 405 0.03 19.09 -4.18
CA THR A 405 -0.11 17.63 -4.30
C THR A 405 -1.09 17.29 -5.41
N VAL A 406 -0.74 16.38 -6.32
CA VAL A 406 -1.61 15.82 -7.37
C VAL A 406 -1.62 14.30 -7.29
N PHE A 407 -2.79 13.68 -7.46
CA PHE A 407 -3.00 12.25 -7.35
C PHE A 407 -3.97 11.79 -8.45
N SER A 408 -3.54 10.84 -9.29
CA SER A 408 -4.23 10.49 -10.54
C SER A 408 -4.89 9.11 -10.53
N ALA A 409 -5.05 8.50 -9.35
CA ALA A 409 -5.80 7.27 -9.17
C ALA A 409 -7.18 7.57 -8.56
N SER A 410 -8.25 7.56 -9.35
CA SER A 410 -9.61 7.83 -8.84
C SER A 410 -10.22 6.60 -8.16
N ASN A 411 -11.04 6.79 -7.13
CA ASN A 411 -11.57 5.67 -6.30
C ASN A 411 -10.46 4.72 -5.80
N TYR A 412 -9.29 5.28 -5.48
CA TYR A 412 -8.10 4.53 -5.13
C TYR A 412 -8.37 3.56 -3.99
N CYS A 413 -7.91 2.31 -4.13
CA CYS A 413 -8.13 1.24 -3.15
C CYS A 413 -9.60 1.13 -2.67
N GLY A 414 -10.57 1.36 -3.55
CA GLY A 414 -12.00 1.31 -3.20
C GLY A 414 -12.52 2.57 -2.47
N GLY A 415 -11.71 3.61 -2.41
CA GLY A 415 -12.08 4.91 -1.86
C GLY A 415 -13.07 5.66 -2.74
N SER A 416 -13.30 6.93 -2.40
CA SER A 416 -14.22 7.81 -3.13
C SER A 416 -13.57 9.09 -3.62
N ASN A 417 -12.24 9.16 -3.61
CA ASN A 417 -11.49 10.30 -4.11
C ASN A 417 -11.65 10.47 -5.62
N TRP A 418 -11.50 11.70 -6.07
CA TRP A 418 -11.28 12.03 -7.48
C TRP A 418 -9.82 11.77 -7.84
N GLY A 419 -9.57 11.53 -9.12
CA GLY A 419 -8.23 11.69 -9.72
C GLY A 419 -8.10 13.11 -10.25
N ALA A 420 -6.88 13.63 -10.33
CA ALA A 420 -6.59 14.86 -11.04
C ALA A 420 -5.29 14.76 -11.82
N ILE A 421 -5.19 15.57 -12.88
CA ILE A 421 -3.94 15.88 -13.58
C ILE A 421 -3.77 17.40 -13.63
N LEU A 422 -2.54 17.85 -13.86
CA LEU A 422 -2.23 19.25 -14.08
C LEU A 422 -1.88 19.46 -15.55
N GLN A 423 -2.39 20.52 -16.15
CA GLN A 423 -1.91 21.05 -17.42
C GLN A 423 -1.17 22.35 -17.13
N TRP A 424 0.07 22.47 -17.60
CA TRP A 424 0.86 23.68 -17.47
C TRP A 424 1.30 24.18 -18.85
N ASP A 425 0.87 25.38 -19.23
CA ASP A 425 1.23 26.00 -20.49
C ASP A 425 2.41 26.99 -20.30
N TYR A 426 3.17 27.23 -21.37
CA TYR A 426 4.31 28.17 -21.32
C TYR A 426 3.83 29.59 -20.99
N ASN A 427 4.49 30.22 -20.01
CA ASN A 427 4.17 31.51 -19.38
C ASN A 427 2.95 31.55 -18.43
N ASP A 428 2.35 30.40 -18.12
CA ASP A 428 1.39 30.33 -17.02
C ASP A 428 2.12 30.39 -15.67
N GLU A 429 1.51 31.08 -14.71
CA GLU A 429 2.04 31.20 -13.35
C GLU A 429 1.55 30.06 -12.43
N GLU A 430 0.41 29.46 -12.77
CA GLU A 430 -0.25 28.36 -12.05
C GLU A 430 -0.79 27.31 -13.04
N PRO A 431 -0.94 26.04 -12.63
CA PRO A 431 -1.46 24.99 -13.50
C PRO A 431 -2.98 25.06 -13.62
N ARG A 432 -3.50 24.67 -14.78
CA ARG A 432 -4.90 24.27 -14.92
C ARG A 432 -5.08 22.86 -14.35
N ILE A 433 -5.95 22.72 -13.36
CA ILE A 433 -6.24 21.43 -12.72
C ILE A 433 -7.43 20.78 -13.42
N ILE A 434 -7.27 19.52 -13.82
CA ILE A 434 -8.30 18.72 -14.48
C ILE A 434 -8.61 17.53 -13.57
N SER A 435 -9.69 17.64 -12.79
CA SER A 435 -10.18 16.54 -11.95
C SER A 435 -11.17 15.66 -12.71
N TYR A 436 -11.08 14.35 -12.49
CA TYR A 436 -11.95 13.35 -13.10
C TYR A 436 -12.24 12.21 -12.11
N LYS A 437 -13.24 11.41 -12.45
CA LYS A 437 -13.61 10.25 -11.66
C LYS A 437 -14.18 9.16 -12.56
N ILE A 438 -13.56 7.99 -12.55
CA ILE A 438 -14.05 6.85 -13.31
C ILE A 438 -15.31 6.33 -12.63
N LEU A 439 -16.42 6.31 -13.35
CA LEU A 439 -17.67 5.72 -12.88
C LEU A 439 -17.65 4.22 -13.19
N ALA A 440 -18.06 3.38 -12.25
CA ALA A 440 -18.14 1.92 -12.43
C ALA A 440 -19.02 1.49 -13.63
N VAL A 441 -19.86 2.39 -14.16
CA VAL A 441 -20.65 2.17 -15.39
C VAL A 441 -19.79 2.19 -16.66
N GLU A 442 -18.70 2.96 -16.69
CA GLU A 442 -17.74 2.96 -17.82
C GLU A 442 -16.85 1.72 -17.81
N MET A 443 -16.69 1.06 -16.65
CA MET A 443 -16.12 -0.29 -16.56
C MET A 443 -17.08 -1.38 -17.10
N THR A 444 -18.34 -1.05 -17.43
CA THR A 444 -19.38 -2.02 -17.79
C THR A 444 -20.15 -1.66 -19.07
N LYS A 445 -19.52 -1.90 -20.23
CA LYS A 445 -20.22 -2.55 -21.37
C LYS A 445 -20.32 -4.08 -21.17
N LEU A 446 -20.56 -4.49 -19.92
CA LEU A 446 -20.78 -5.86 -19.48
C LEU A 446 -21.97 -5.87 -18.51
N SER A 447 -23.08 -6.42 -19.00
CA SER A 447 -24.31 -6.79 -18.28
C SER A 447 -25.12 -5.67 -17.60
N PHE A 448 -26.21 -5.27 -18.27
CA PHE A 448 -27.20 -4.28 -17.86
C PHE A 448 -28.13 -4.73 -16.70
N ASN A 449 -27.97 -5.92 -16.13
CA ASN A 449 -28.91 -6.47 -15.13
C ASN A 449 -28.37 -6.56 -13.68
N LYS A 450 -27.35 -5.76 -13.33
CA LYS A 450 -26.87 -5.61 -11.93
C LYS A 450 -26.82 -4.16 -11.44
N LYS A 451 -27.68 -3.29 -11.98
CA LYS A 451 -27.75 -1.88 -11.58
C LYS A 451 -28.88 -1.65 -10.58
N VAL A 452 -28.63 -1.91 -9.28
CA VAL A 452 -29.27 -1.18 -8.15
C VAL A 452 -28.36 -1.10 -6.90
N THR A 453 -27.37 -1.97 -6.69
CA THR A 453 -26.57 -1.97 -5.42
C THR A 453 -25.15 -1.37 -5.51
N LEU A 454 -24.69 -0.91 -6.68
CA LEU A 454 -23.32 -0.41 -6.90
C LEU A 454 -22.95 0.94 -6.25
N PHE A 455 -23.78 1.48 -5.35
CA PHE A 455 -23.46 2.64 -4.51
C PHE A 455 -23.04 2.25 -3.09
N GLU A 456 -22.78 0.97 -2.84
CA GLU A 456 -22.20 0.47 -1.60
C GLU A 456 -20.71 0.79 -1.57
N ASP A 457 -20.37 1.66 -0.63
CA ASP A 457 -19.10 2.36 -0.40
C ASP A 457 -17.95 1.35 -0.22
N PRO A 458 -16.96 1.21 -1.12
CA PRO A 458 -15.95 0.15 -0.97
C PRO A 458 -15.00 0.38 0.22
N ALA A 459 -14.85 1.61 0.71
CA ALA A 459 -14.22 1.89 2.01
C ALA A 459 -15.00 1.23 3.18
N TYR A 460 -16.32 1.13 3.04
CA TYR A 460 -17.16 0.39 3.97
C TYR A 460 -16.92 -1.11 3.86
N HIS A 461 -16.77 -1.66 2.64
CA HIS A 461 -16.40 -3.07 2.46
C HIS A 461 -15.04 -3.42 3.08
N SER A 462 -14.00 -2.59 2.90
CA SER A 462 -12.70 -2.81 3.56
C SER A 462 -12.77 -2.67 5.09
N LEU A 463 -13.63 -1.78 5.59
CA LEU A 463 -13.94 -1.72 7.02
C LEU A 463 -14.64 -3.00 7.50
N ILE A 464 -15.61 -3.52 6.74
CA ILE A 464 -16.28 -4.78 7.05
C ILE A 464 -15.27 -5.93 7.06
N GLU A 465 -14.37 -6.00 6.08
CA GLU A 465 -13.32 -7.01 6.04
C GLU A 465 -12.46 -6.95 7.31
N LYS A 466 -11.99 -5.76 7.71
CA LYS A 466 -11.21 -5.58 8.95
C LYS A 466 -12.01 -5.95 10.21
N ILE A 467 -13.31 -5.66 10.26
CA ILE A 467 -14.21 -6.08 11.33
C ILE A 467 -14.33 -7.61 11.38
N MET A 468 -14.49 -8.25 10.23
CA MET A 468 -14.62 -9.71 10.11
C MET A 468 -13.32 -10.42 10.46
N THR A 469 -12.16 -9.88 10.06
CA THR A 469 -10.84 -10.39 10.46
C THR A 469 -10.61 -10.33 11.98
N ASN A 470 -11.24 -9.36 12.67
CA ASN A 470 -11.14 -9.21 14.12
C ASN A 470 -12.39 -9.73 14.87
N LYS A 471 -13.25 -10.50 14.19
CA LYS A 471 -14.54 -10.96 14.72
C LYS A 471 -14.41 -11.67 16.07
N SER A 472 -13.46 -12.59 16.20
CA SER A 472 -13.28 -13.39 17.42
C SER A 472 -12.92 -12.53 18.64
N ILE A 473 -12.05 -11.54 18.45
CA ILE A 473 -11.61 -10.60 19.49
C ILE A 473 -12.74 -9.63 19.84
N LEU A 474 -13.42 -9.07 18.83
CA LEU A 474 -14.57 -8.21 19.01
C LEU A 474 -15.68 -8.92 19.78
N GLN A 475 -16.01 -10.15 19.39
CA GLN A 475 -17.04 -10.94 20.05
C GLN A 475 -16.68 -11.24 21.51
N LYS A 476 -15.42 -11.60 21.80
CA LYS A 476 -14.95 -11.83 23.18
C LYS A 476 -15.01 -10.57 24.04
N GLU A 477 -14.62 -9.41 23.50
CA GLU A 477 -14.67 -8.15 24.25
C GLU A 477 -16.10 -7.62 24.41
N PHE A 478 -16.98 -7.82 23.42
CA PHE A 478 -18.42 -7.51 23.55
C PHE A 478 -19.09 -8.38 24.61
N GLU A 479 -18.86 -9.69 24.61
CA GLU A 479 -19.40 -10.61 25.61
C GLU A 479 -18.86 -10.33 27.02
N ARG A 480 -17.61 -9.85 27.12
CA ARG A 480 -17.03 -9.42 28.39
C ARG A 480 -17.67 -8.13 28.92
N ALA A 481 -17.97 -7.19 28.02
CA ALA A 481 -18.63 -5.93 28.35
C ALA A 481 -20.13 -6.12 28.65
N ASP A 482 -20.76 -7.13 28.04
CA ASP A 482 -22.12 -7.58 28.35
C ASP A 482 -22.11 -8.66 29.45
N GLY A 483 -21.69 -8.27 30.66
CA GLY A 483 -21.58 -9.16 31.81
C GLY A 483 -22.89 -9.86 32.21
N ASN A 484 -24.04 -9.37 31.74
CA ASN A 484 -25.37 -9.93 32.00
C ASN A 484 -25.92 -10.78 30.83
N ARG A 485 -25.17 -10.96 29.73
CA ARG A 485 -25.59 -11.69 28.52
C ARG A 485 -26.95 -11.23 27.99
N THR A 486 -27.14 -9.92 27.99
CA THR A 486 -28.35 -9.28 27.49
C THR A 486 -28.35 -9.13 25.98
N ASP A 487 -27.21 -9.38 25.33
CA ASP A 487 -26.92 -9.14 23.92
C ASP A 487 -26.92 -7.65 23.53
N HIS A 488 -26.92 -6.75 24.52
CA HIS A 488 -26.97 -5.30 24.34
C HIS A 488 -25.77 -4.60 24.96
N LEU A 489 -25.27 -3.57 24.27
CA LEU A 489 -24.24 -2.66 24.77
C LEU A 489 -24.69 -1.20 24.66
N SER A 490 -24.20 -0.35 25.56
CA SER A 490 -24.37 1.09 25.39
C SER A 490 -23.57 1.61 24.20
N LEU A 491 -24.04 2.70 23.59
CA LEU A 491 -23.42 3.32 22.41
C LEU A 491 -21.95 3.68 22.61
N THR A 492 -21.59 4.21 23.78
CA THR A 492 -20.23 4.62 24.11
C THR A 492 -19.32 3.41 24.32
N ILE A 493 -19.79 2.40 25.07
CA ILE A 493 -19.03 1.16 25.29
C ILE A 493 -18.76 0.43 23.98
N TRP A 494 -19.77 0.35 23.10
CA TRP A 494 -19.61 -0.24 21.78
C TRP A 494 -18.57 0.52 20.93
N ALA A 495 -18.65 1.85 20.87
CA ALA A 495 -17.69 2.68 20.13
C ALA A 495 -16.26 2.56 20.67
N ASP A 496 -16.10 2.51 22.01
CA ASP A 496 -14.79 2.37 22.66
C ASP A 496 -14.17 1.00 22.37
N ILE A 497 -14.96 -0.08 22.38
CA ILE A 497 -14.50 -1.43 22.03
C ILE A 497 -14.09 -1.47 20.56
N MET A 498 -14.89 -0.90 19.65
CA MET A 498 -14.55 -0.82 18.23
C MET A 498 -13.23 -0.07 17.99
N ALA A 499 -13.06 1.09 18.63
CA ALA A 499 -11.83 1.88 18.55
C ALA A 499 -10.62 1.13 19.12
N LYS A 500 -10.79 0.48 20.28
CA LYS A 500 -9.73 -0.25 21.00
C LYS A 500 -9.28 -1.49 20.25
N VAL A 501 -10.22 -2.31 19.77
CA VAL A 501 -9.91 -3.60 19.12
C VAL A 501 -9.38 -3.37 17.71
N LEU A 502 -9.99 -2.48 16.94
CA LEU A 502 -9.57 -2.22 15.56
C LEU A 502 -8.40 -1.25 15.47
N GLN A 503 -8.09 -0.52 16.55
CA GLN A 503 -7.07 0.54 16.60
C GLN A 503 -7.29 1.60 15.51
N LEU A 504 -8.54 1.87 15.18
CA LEU A 504 -8.95 2.87 14.21
C LEU A 504 -9.71 4.00 14.93
N ASP A 505 -9.18 5.22 14.79
CA ASP A 505 -9.82 6.44 15.28
C ASP A 505 -10.82 6.95 14.24
N LEU A 506 -12.01 6.33 14.27
CA LEU A 506 -13.12 6.59 13.36
C LEU A 506 -14.32 7.15 14.13
N PRO A 507 -15.21 7.89 13.45
CA PRO A 507 -16.45 8.37 14.06
C PRO A 507 -17.46 7.21 14.22
N TRP A 508 -17.16 6.26 15.10
CA TRP A 508 -17.90 5.01 15.30
C TRP A 508 -19.39 5.23 15.57
N LEU A 509 -19.72 6.23 16.39
CA LEU A 509 -21.10 6.61 16.66
C LEU A 509 -21.86 7.00 15.39
N THR A 510 -21.20 7.59 14.39
CA THR A 510 -21.83 7.92 13.09
C THR A 510 -21.96 6.67 12.23
N LEU A 511 -20.97 5.79 12.26
CA LEU A 511 -20.91 4.56 11.45
C LEU A 511 -21.85 3.45 11.94
N ARG A 512 -22.21 3.45 13.24
CA ARG A 512 -23.09 2.44 13.87
C ARG A 512 -24.38 2.20 13.09
N THR A 513 -24.96 3.26 12.51
CA THR A 513 -26.23 3.24 11.77
C THR A 513 -26.23 2.33 10.54
N ARG A 514 -25.06 1.84 10.14
CA ARG A 514 -24.91 0.85 9.08
C ARG A 514 -24.32 -0.47 9.55
N LEU A 515 -23.58 -0.46 10.66
CA LEU A 515 -22.75 -1.58 11.13
C LEU A 515 -23.50 -2.51 12.08
N VAL A 516 -24.52 -2.02 12.77
CA VAL A 516 -25.16 -2.75 13.85
C VAL A 516 -26.56 -2.20 14.10
N GLN A 517 -27.50 -3.06 14.49
CA GLN A 517 -28.86 -2.65 14.82
C GLN A 517 -28.93 -2.04 16.23
N GLU A 518 -29.80 -1.04 16.40
CA GLU A 518 -30.04 -0.36 17.68
C GLU A 518 -31.54 -0.40 18.03
N ASP A 519 -31.83 -0.55 19.32
CA ASP A 519 -33.18 -0.51 19.87
C ASP A 519 -33.27 0.42 21.11
N SER A 520 -34.38 0.36 21.84
CA SER A 520 -34.59 1.17 23.04
C SER A 520 -33.65 0.84 24.22
N GLN A 521 -32.97 -0.32 24.19
CA GLN A 521 -32.07 -0.80 25.25
C GLN A 521 -30.59 -0.61 24.89
N GLY A 522 -30.24 -0.52 23.60
CA GLY A 522 -28.89 -0.17 23.15
C GLY A 522 -28.53 -0.78 21.80
N ILE A 523 -27.24 -1.06 21.62
CA ILE A 523 -26.69 -1.71 20.42
C ILE A 523 -26.77 -3.22 20.58
N ILE A 524 -27.42 -3.90 19.62
CA ILE A 524 -27.54 -5.35 19.60
C ILE A 524 -26.29 -5.92 18.90
N TYR A 525 -25.19 -6.07 19.65
CA TYR A 525 -23.86 -6.30 19.05
C TYR A 525 -23.74 -7.59 18.23
N LYS A 526 -24.57 -8.60 18.49
CA LYS A 526 -24.60 -9.85 17.71
C LYS A 526 -25.06 -9.65 16.26
N THR A 527 -25.98 -8.70 16.04
CA THR A 527 -26.52 -8.40 14.70
C THR A 527 -25.47 -7.87 13.73
N MET A 528 -24.37 -7.32 14.26
CA MET A 528 -23.23 -6.86 13.46
C MET A 528 -22.73 -7.97 12.53
N PHE A 529 -22.66 -9.21 13.01
CA PHE A 529 -22.09 -10.30 12.21
C PHE A 529 -23.12 -11.01 11.32
N ASP A 530 -24.42 -10.75 11.52
CA ASP A 530 -25.51 -11.42 10.81
C ASP A 530 -25.79 -10.77 9.44
N GLU A 531 -25.71 -9.43 9.34
CA GLU A 531 -25.91 -8.70 8.07
C GLU A 531 -24.82 -9.01 7.03
N PHE A 532 -23.58 -9.31 7.46
CA PHE A 532 -22.45 -9.60 6.57
C PHE A 532 -22.49 -10.99 5.91
N ILE A 533 -23.38 -11.87 6.37
CA ILE A 533 -23.53 -13.25 5.86
C ILE A 533 -24.42 -13.29 4.60
N LEU A 534 -25.32 -12.31 4.41
CA LEU A 534 -26.25 -12.27 3.28
C LEU A 534 -25.59 -11.84 1.95
N ASP A 535 -24.56 -10.98 1.97
CA ASP A 535 -23.81 -10.59 0.77
C ASP A 535 -22.74 -11.63 0.35
N ASN A 536 -22.26 -12.43 1.30
CA ASN A 536 -21.20 -13.42 1.08
C ASN A 536 -21.70 -14.79 0.62
N SER A 537 -22.99 -14.97 0.35
CA SER A 537 -23.56 -16.27 -0.06
C SER A 537 -23.09 -16.78 -1.44
N LYS A 538 -22.16 -16.09 -2.11
CA LYS A 538 -21.43 -16.57 -3.31
C LYS A 538 -20.04 -17.15 -3.02
N PHE A 539 -19.55 -17.05 -1.79
CA PHE A 539 -18.27 -17.60 -1.34
C PHE A 539 -18.52 -18.59 -0.19
N GLN A 540 -19.28 -19.65 -0.45
CA GLN A 540 -19.26 -20.80 0.45
C GLN A 540 -18.17 -21.78 0.02
N MET A 541 -17.05 -21.78 0.74
CA MET A 541 -16.29 -23.01 1.01
C MET A 541 -15.90 -23.10 2.49
N SER A 542 -16.48 -24.13 3.12
CA SER A 542 -16.12 -24.79 4.39
C SER A 542 -15.71 -23.95 5.60
N ASN A 543 -16.66 -23.89 6.55
CA ASN A 543 -16.43 -23.71 7.98
C ASN A 543 -15.32 -24.64 8.52
N THR A 544 -14.22 -24.05 8.98
CA THR A 544 -13.55 -24.43 10.24
C THR A 544 -12.84 -23.19 10.77
N GLY A 545 -13.18 -22.76 12.00
CA GLY A 545 -12.71 -21.53 12.66
C GLY A 545 -11.24 -21.56 13.09
N ILE A 546 -10.36 -22.07 12.23
CA ILE A 546 -8.91 -22.18 12.47
C ILE A 546 -8.09 -21.80 11.21
N MET A 547 -8.74 -21.38 10.12
CA MET A 547 -8.09 -20.84 8.91
C MET A 547 -7.91 -19.31 8.92
N GLU A 548 -8.57 -18.59 9.83
CA GLU A 548 -8.63 -17.11 9.83
C GLU A 548 -7.33 -16.45 10.33
N ASP A 549 -6.68 -17.01 11.36
CA ASP A 549 -5.43 -16.45 11.93
C ASP A 549 -4.23 -16.60 10.98
N LEU A 550 -4.22 -17.66 10.17
CA LEU A 550 -3.15 -17.88 9.19
C LEU A 550 -3.35 -17.10 7.89
N TYR A 551 -4.58 -16.70 7.57
CA TYR A 551 -4.88 -15.99 6.32
C TYR A 551 -4.21 -14.60 6.28
N MET A 552 -4.15 -13.90 7.42
CA MET A 552 -3.45 -12.61 7.55
C MET A 552 -1.94 -12.71 7.30
N TRP A 553 -1.36 -13.88 7.51
CA TRP A 553 0.08 -14.12 7.40
C TRP A 553 0.43 -15.06 6.26
N LYS A 554 -0.57 -15.51 5.49
CA LYS A 554 -0.41 -16.56 4.46
C LYS A 554 0.60 -16.15 3.41
N ASP A 555 0.49 -14.93 2.90
CA ASP A 555 1.39 -14.42 1.86
C ASP A 555 2.81 -14.18 2.42
N MET A 556 2.93 -13.81 3.70
CA MET A 556 4.21 -13.66 4.40
C MET A 556 4.87 -15.02 4.72
N LEU A 557 4.11 -16.01 5.20
CA LEU A 557 4.59 -17.35 5.50
C LEU A 557 4.91 -18.11 4.20
N LEU A 558 4.16 -17.86 3.13
CA LEU A 558 4.49 -18.30 1.77
C LEU A 558 5.81 -17.66 1.31
N THR A 559 6.03 -16.39 1.61
CA THR A 559 7.31 -15.70 1.33
C THR A 559 8.45 -16.29 2.17
N LEU A 560 8.24 -16.57 3.45
CA LEU A 560 9.23 -17.20 4.33
C LEU A 560 9.55 -18.62 3.85
N PHE A 561 8.53 -19.38 3.47
CA PHE A 561 8.65 -20.71 2.89
C PHE A 561 9.51 -20.67 1.63
N ASN A 562 9.22 -19.75 0.70
CA ASN A 562 9.99 -19.56 -0.54
C ASN A 562 11.42 -19.04 -0.29
N LEU A 563 11.65 -18.36 0.84
CA LEU A 563 12.99 -17.89 1.24
C LEU A 563 13.84 -19.04 1.80
N ILE A 564 13.20 -19.98 2.51
CA ILE A 564 13.85 -21.17 3.08
C ILE A 564 14.05 -22.23 1.98
N ASP A 565 13.07 -22.43 1.09
CA ASP A 565 13.16 -23.25 -0.14
C ASP A 565 13.92 -22.50 -1.26
N TYR A 566 15.20 -22.21 -1.00
CA TYR A 566 16.04 -21.45 -1.94
C TYR A 566 16.35 -22.21 -3.22
N ASN A 567 16.12 -23.53 -3.26
CA ASN A 567 16.27 -24.35 -4.46
C ASN A 567 14.97 -24.42 -5.30
N HIS A 568 13.88 -23.83 -4.79
CA HIS A 568 12.56 -23.76 -5.42
C HIS A 568 11.98 -25.13 -5.79
N SER A 569 12.25 -26.14 -4.96
CA SER A 569 11.72 -27.49 -5.15
C SER A 569 10.26 -27.64 -4.76
N GLY A 570 9.70 -26.66 -4.04
CA GLY A 570 8.38 -26.71 -3.43
C GLY A 570 8.38 -27.42 -2.08
N PHE A 571 9.56 -27.75 -1.53
CA PHE A 571 9.74 -28.45 -0.26
C PHE A 571 10.96 -27.90 0.48
N ILE A 572 10.85 -27.73 1.79
CA ILE A 572 12.00 -27.40 2.64
C ILE A 572 12.71 -28.71 3.02
N SER A 573 13.95 -28.86 2.57
CA SER A 573 14.80 -29.98 2.98
C SER A 573 15.33 -29.78 4.40
N ARG A 574 15.72 -30.88 5.06
CA ARG A 574 16.42 -30.84 6.36
C ARG A 574 17.59 -29.87 6.37
N ASN A 575 18.36 -29.80 5.29
CA ASN A 575 19.53 -28.92 5.20
C ASN A 575 19.11 -27.45 5.13
N GLU A 576 18.11 -27.12 4.31
CA GLU A 576 17.52 -25.77 4.24
C GLU A 576 16.94 -25.32 5.58
N PHE A 577 16.25 -26.22 6.28
CA PHE A 577 15.70 -25.95 7.59
C PHE A 577 16.79 -25.77 8.65
N ALA A 578 17.78 -26.67 8.68
CA ALA A 578 18.92 -26.61 9.59
C ALA A 578 19.73 -25.32 9.44
N ASP A 579 19.95 -24.88 8.20
CA ASP A 579 20.70 -23.67 7.90
C ASP A 579 20.00 -22.42 8.46
N VAL A 580 18.67 -22.40 8.48
CA VAL A 580 17.85 -21.29 9.00
C VAL A 580 17.66 -21.37 10.52
N ILE A 581 17.55 -22.55 11.12
CA ILE A 581 17.40 -22.70 12.58
C ILE A 581 18.71 -22.46 13.32
N LYS A 582 19.84 -22.94 12.81
CA LYS A 582 21.18 -22.61 13.35
C LYS A 582 21.40 -21.10 13.35
N LEU A 583 20.90 -20.44 12.31
CA LEU A 583 20.91 -18.99 12.13
C LEU A 583 20.19 -18.23 13.25
N ILE A 584 18.98 -18.68 13.59
CA ILE A 584 18.09 -18.02 14.55
C ILE A 584 18.61 -18.20 15.97
N LEU A 585 19.10 -19.39 16.30
CA LEU A 585 19.54 -19.73 17.66
C LEU A 585 20.92 -19.15 18.03
N HIS A 586 21.81 -18.93 17.06
CA HIS A 586 23.08 -18.23 17.30
C HIS A 586 22.91 -16.73 17.64
N GLY A 587 21.73 -16.15 17.42
CA GLY A 587 21.44 -14.74 17.69
C GLY A 587 21.10 -14.39 19.13
N GLU A 588 20.75 -15.37 19.98
CA GLU A 588 20.23 -15.10 21.33
C GLU A 588 21.22 -15.35 22.47
N ASN A 589 22.21 -16.23 22.30
CA ASN A 589 23.20 -16.54 23.34
C ASN A 589 24.60 -16.71 22.73
N GLY A 590 25.53 -15.83 23.12
CA GLY A 590 26.95 -16.06 22.82
C GLY A 590 27.44 -17.33 23.52
N ALA A 591 27.96 -18.27 22.73
CA ALA A 591 28.51 -19.59 23.06
C ALA A 591 27.48 -20.72 23.33
N ASP A 592 27.26 -21.57 22.32
CA ASP A 592 27.56 -23.03 22.30
C ASP A 592 27.10 -23.63 20.95
N GLU A 593 27.72 -24.73 20.51
CA GLU A 593 27.37 -25.44 19.26
C GLU A 593 25.87 -25.82 19.26
N VAL A 594 25.12 -25.35 18.26
CA VAL A 594 23.72 -25.77 18.07
C VAL A 594 23.71 -27.28 17.83
N ASN A 595 23.14 -28.02 18.78
CA ASN A 595 23.08 -29.48 18.75
C ASN A 595 22.26 -29.96 17.54
N GLU A 596 22.88 -30.69 16.62
CA GLU A 596 22.21 -31.29 15.44
C GLU A 596 20.97 -32.12 15.83
N ALA A 597 21.00 -32.78 16.99
CA ALA A 597 19.87 -33.57 17.48
C ALA A 597 18.61 -32.72 17.76
N TYR A 598 18.78 -31.45 18.13
CA TYR A 598 17.67 -30.51 18.37
C TYR A 598 17.04 -30.03 17.05
N ILE A 599 17.86 -29.87 16.01
CA ILE A 599 17.41 -29.53 14.66
C ILE A 599 16.64 -30.71 14.05
N ASP A 600 17.14 -31.92 14.25
CA ASP A 600 16.45 -33.15 13.86
C ASP A 600 15.09 -33.28 14.55
N GLU A 601 15.02 -32.95 15.84
CA GLU A 601 13.78 -32.96 16.59
C GLU A 601 12.77 -31.93 16.06
N LEU A 602 13.20 -30.70 15.79
CA LEU A 602 12.35 -29.64 15.25
C LEU A 602 11.90 -29.93 13.81
N SER A 603 12.81 -30.38 12.94
CA SER A 603 12.49 -30.74 11.56
C SER A 603 11.51 -31.91 11.52
N SER A 604 11.71 -32.93 12.35
CA SER A 604 10.82 -34.10 12.44
C SER A 604 9.47 -33.77 13.10
N ALA A 605 9.39 -32.71 13.90
CA ALA A 605 8.15 -32.23 14.49
C ALA A 605 7.31 -31.39 13.53
N MET A 606 7.94 -30.83 12.48
CA MET A 606 7.28 -30.05 11.43
C MET A 606 6.91 -30.90 10.21
N ASP A 607 7.65 -31.98 9.95
CA ASP A 607 7.35 -33.01 8.94
C ASP A 607 6.27 -33.98 9.49
N PHE A 608 5.00 -33.63 9.27
CA PHE A 608 3.87 -34.34 9.86
C PHE A 608 3.63 -35.69 9.16
N ASP A 609 3.91 -35.77 7.86
CA ASP A 609 3.74 -37.00 7.08
C ASP A 609 4.99 -37.91 7.11
N LYS A 610 6.10 -37.42 7.67
CA LYS A 610 7.38 -38.12 7.89
C LYS A 610 8.08 -38.51 6.58
N ASN A 611 7.91 -37.71 5.53
CA ASN A 611 8.51 -37.96 4.22
C ASN A 611 9.98 -37.49 4.14
N GLY A 612 10.50 -36.83 5.18
CA GLY A 612 11.86 -36.30 5.27
C GLY A 612 12.03 -34.90 4.66
N LYS A 613 10.94 -34.24 4.29
CA LYS A 613 10.88 -32.88 3.74
C LYS A 613 9.62 -32.18 4.25
N ILE A 614 9.67 -30.87 4.43
CA ILE A 614 8.54 -30.09 4.94
C ILE A 614 7.86 -29.40 3.76
N ASP A 615 6.61 -29.74 3.48
CA ASP A 615 5.83 -29.05 2.46
C ASP A 615 5.21 -27.74 2.97
N ILE A 616 4.62 -26.96 2.08
CA ILE A 616 4.04 -25.67 2.44
C ILE A 616 2.91 -25.77 3.48
N ASN A 617 2.08 -26.80 3.41
CA ASN A 617 0.97 -26.97 4.34
C ASN A 617 1.50 -27.37 5.72
N GLU A 618 2.49 -28.25 5.77
CA GLU A 618 3.17 -28.66 6.99
C GLU A 618 3.91 -27.51 7.66
N PHE A 619 4.61 -26.70 6.85
CA PHE A 619 5.26 -25.47 7.30
C PHE A 619 4.25 -24.51 7.92
N LEU A 620 3.15 -24.22 7.23
CA LEU A 620 2.08 -23.34 7.71
C LEU A 620 1.43 -23.86 9.01
N GLU A 621 1.20 -25.17 9.09
CA GLU A 621 0.57 -25.82 10.25
C GLU A 621 1.49 -25.81 11.50
N SER A 622 2.81 -25.80 11.32
CA SER A 622 3.76 -25.70 12.45
C SER A 622 3.65 -24.37 13.22
N PHE A 623 3.41 -23.25 12.52
CA PHE A 623 3.23 -21.93 13.13
C PHE A 623 1.88 -21.80 13.83
N ARG A 624 0.87 -22.54 13.37
CA ARG A 624 -0.43 -22.66 14.03
C ARG A 624 -0.29 -23.24 15.45
N ILE A 625 0.56 -24.25 15.64
CA ILE A 625 0.79 -24.90 16.95
C ILE A 625 1.48 -23.96 17.94
N VAL A 626 2.42 -23.13 17.46
CA VAL A 626 3.13 -22.14 18.31
C VAL A 626 2.19 -21.05 18.82
N HIS A 627 1.30 -20.54 17.95
CA HIS A 627 0.35 -19.47 18.30
C HIS A 627 -0.68 -19.92 19.35
N VAL A 628 -1.08 -21.19 19.34
CA VAL A 628 -1.99 -21.79 20.34
C VAL A 628 -1.32 -21.97 21.71
N LYS A 629 -0.01 -22.29 21.75
CA LYS A 629 0.74 -22.47 23.01
C LYS A 629 1.11 -21.14 23.69
N THR A 630 1.46 -20.11 22.94
CA THR A 630 1.81 -18.79 23.49
C THR A 630 0.60 -18.06 24.07
N SER A 631 -0.58 -18.22 23.47
CA SER A 631 -1.83 -17.61 23.94
C SER A 631 -2.27 -18.16 25.31
N LYS A 632 -2.05 -19.45 25.59
CA LYS A 632 -2.34 -20.04 26.92
C LYS A 632 -1.36 -19.59 28.01
N ASN A 633 -0.09 -19.36 27.68
CA ASN A 633 0.92 -18.95 28.66
C ASN A 633 0.83 -17.47 29.08
N LEU A 634 0.17 -16.63 28.28
CA LEU A 634 -0.07 -15.23 28.63
C LEU A 634 -1.23 -15.07 29.63
N ASP A 635 -2.28 -15.89 29.50
CA ASP A 635 -3.42 -15.92 30.43
C ASP A 635 -3.00 -16.42 31.83
N ASP A 636 -2.06 -17.36 31.93
CA ASP A 636 -1.56 -17.86 33.22
C ASP A 636 -0.63 -16.89 33.96
N ARG A 637 0.00 -15.94 33.24
CA ARG A 637 0.83 -14.89 33.84
C ARG A 637 0.02 -13.68 34.32
N ILE A 638 -1.13 -13.42 33.70
CA ILE A 638 -2.05 -12.35 34.12
C ILE A 638 -2.87 -12.80 35.34
N ASN A 639 -3.22 -14.09 35.45
CA ASN A 639 -3.98 -14.63 36.59
C ASN A 639 -3.16 -14.80 37.89
N LYS A 640 -1.86 -14.45 37.92
CA LYS A 640 -1.01 -14.50 39.13
C LYS A 640 -0.75 -13.14 39.79
N VAL A 641 -1.27 -12.03 39.25
CA VAL A 641 -1.01 -10.68 39.79
C VAL A 641 -2.22 -10.05 40.50
N GLU A 642 -3.41 -10.64 40.43
CA GLU A 642 -4.59 -10.13 41.14
C GLU A 642 -5.22 -11.20 42.06
N GLN A 643 -4.73 -11.29 43.29
CA GLN A 643 -5.60 -11.58 44.43
C GLN A 643 -5.29 -10.63 45.60
N PRO A 644 -6.30 -9.93 46.15
CA PRO A 644 -6.11 -8.96 47.22
C PRO A 644 -5.96 -9.65 48.58
N ASN A 645 -5.14 -9.04 49.43
CA ASN A 645 -4.94 -9.36 50.84
C ASN A 645 -6.26 -9.54 51.60
N GLY A 646 -6.35 -10.62 52.38
CA GLY A 646 -7.42 -10.86 53.35
C GLY A 646 -6.98 -11.80 54.49
N ASN A 647 -6.48 -11.19 55.57
CA ASN A 647 -6.43 -11.68 56.96
C ASN A 647 -5.83 -13.07 57.30
N THR A 648 -4.72 -13.06 58.05
CA THR A 648 -4.75 -13.58 59.43
C THR A 648 -3.57 -13.11 60.28
N THR A 649 -3.91 -12.34 61.30
CA THR A 649 -3.29 -12.15 62.62
C THR A 649 -2.27 -13.22 63.05
N LYS A 650 -1.05 -12.79 63.44
CA LYS A 650 -0.31 -13.35 64.59
C LYS A 650 0.90 -12.48 65.03
N LYS A 651 0.72 -11.87 66.21
CA LYS A 651 1.64 -11.67 67.35
C LYS A 651 3.10 -11.23 67.09
N TYR A 652 3.38 -10.00 67.51
CA TYR A 652 4.65 -9.59 68.11
C TYR A 652 4.89 -10.35 69.44
N VAL A 653 6.03 -11.03 69.57
CA VAL A 653 6.74 -11.27 70.85
C VAL A 653 8.25 -11.29 70.58
N GLU A 654 8.92 -10.30 71.16
CA GLU A 654 10.26 -10.26 71.78
C GLU A 654 11.40 -11.21 71.36
N SER A 655 12.52 -10.53 71.06
CA SER A 655 13.85 -10.68 71.68
C SER A 655 14.88 -11.67 71.11
N SER A 656 16.05 -11.06 70.85
CA SER A 656 17.40 -11.56 71.14
C SER A 656 18.04 -12.63 70.25
N GLY A 657 19.06 -12.18 69.51
CA GLY A 657 20.43 -12.62 69.81
C GLY A 657 21.09 -13.66 68.88
N LYS A 658 22.35 -13.33 68.55
CA LYS A 658 23.48 -14.16 68.06
C LYS A 658 23.46 -14.51 66.56
N LYS A 659 24.38 -13.93 65.78
CA LYS A 659 25.81 -14.29 65.60
C LYS A 659 26.04 -15.65 64.93
N SER A 660 26.54 -15.52 63.70
CA SER A 660 27.69 -16.22 63.11
C SER A 660 27.58 -17.66 62.61
N ARG A 661 27.91 -17.75 61.31
CA ARG A 661 28.91 -18.63 60.66
C ARG A 661 28.53 -20.06 60.27
N LYS A 662 28.83 -20.31 58.98
CA LYS A 662 29.18 -21.57 58.29
C LYS A 662 27.99 -22.53 58.15
N LEU A 663 27.70 -23.11 56.99
CA LEU A 663 28.50 -23.44 55.80
C LEU A 663 27.73 -23.08 54.52
#